data_AF-A0ABD3TNQ0-F1
#
_entry.id   AF-A0ABD3TNQ0-F1
#
_cell.length_a   1.000
_cell.length_b   1.000
_cell.length_c   1.000
_cell.angle_alpha   90.00
_cell.angle_beta   90.00
_cell.angle_gamma   90.00
#
_symmetry.space_group_name_H-M   'P 1'
#
loop_
_entity.id
_entity.type
_entity.pdbx_description
1 polymer ?
#
loop_
_entity_poly.entity_id
_entity_poly.type
_entity_poly.pdbx_seq_one_letter_code
_entity_poly.pdbx_strand_id
1 'polypeptide(L)'
;MWRNSLVTNLILSILSIVHLQTSQGFVKTRGSQFLLNGRPFYFNGFNAYWLMYTASFPSTKNKVTNVFYQASRFKMNVARTWAFSDGGNRPLQISPGYYNEVMFKGLDFVLSEAKKHGIYLILSLVNNYDDFGGKKQYVQWANSKGQNLKNIDEFFTNPITKSHYKNHIKTVLTRINSITGIAYKDDPTIFAWELINEPKCSDLSGKAFQAWVVEMSTYLKSIDRNHLLEIGLEGFYGPLRPSRLQVNPYSYNYGTDFISNNRIAGVDFATIHLYPDQWLNGTNNYAQAKFVGTWIQSHIQDSKSILGKPLVLAEFGKSSRSQGYSVGARDNYFANIYGSIYLCARRGGPCAGALFWQALALGMDSSRDGYEVVLGQNPSTDIAQTNKIGNSFVKTKGTYFVKNGRPLYFNGFNAYWLMYVASNPSTRDKVRITFKRASQYGMNVARTWAFSDGGNLPLQISPGNYNEAMFKSLDYVVSQANKYGIYLILSLVNNWAPGGKKQYVQWARNQGHSLKNDDDFYSSPVTQTYYKNYVKTVLTRVNSLTGKAYKDDPTIFAWELMNEPRCYSQKILQAWVSQMSAYVKSIDKNHLLEVGLEGFYGDSTPQKKRFNPGNGVGSDFISNNRLAAVDFTTIHLYPDLWAPGSNEHVRNAFIAKWIQAHIYDSQVVLRKPILVTEFGKSSRVKGYTLKKRDQDFMNVFNLVYNSARKRGSGAGALFWQLMAQGMESWSDGYEVVLEQNPSTASVILQQSRRISSLI
;
A
#
# COMPACT_ATOMS: atom_id res chain seq x y z
N MET A 1 33.78 34.43 47.90
CA MET A 1 34.16 33.41 46.88
C MET A 1 32.92 32.63 46.49
N TRP A 2 32.48 32.81 45.24
CA TRP A 2 31.63 31.95 44.38
C TRP A 2 30.39 31.20 44.91
N ARG A 3 29.25 31.59 44.30
CA ARG A 3 28.10 30.83 43.73
C ARG A 3 26.74 30.82 44.46
N ASN A 4 25.80 31.55 43.81
CA ASN A 4 24.46 31.17 43.27
C ASN A 4 23.44 30.45 44.18
N SER A 5 22.12 30.59 44.03
CA SER A 5 21.15 31.58 43.52
C SER A 5 19.79 30.87 43.59
N LEU A 6 18.82 31.48 44.27
CA LEU A 6 17.35 31.50 44.06
C LEU A 6 16.74 30.56 43.00
N VAL A 7 15.62 29.89 43.34
CA VAL A 7 14.28 30.07 42.73
C VAL A 7 13.20 29.33 43.55
N THR A 8 12.11 30.06 43.85
CA THR A 8 10.83 29.65 44.46
C THR A 8 9.73 29.42 43.40
N ASN A 9 8.66 28.72 43.80
CA ASN A 9 7.31 28.59 43.22
C ASN A 9 7.01 27.38 42.31
N LEU A 10 6.23 26.45 42.86
CA LEU A 10 5.59 25.31 42.21
C LEU A 10 4.12 25.69 41.88
N ILE A 11 3.84 25.99 40.62
CA ILE A 11 2.48 26.29 40.12
C ILE A 11 1.89 25.03 39.47
N LEU A 12 0.69 24.66 39.92
CA LEU A 12 -0.25 23.78 39.23
C LEU A 12 -0.42 24.23 37.76
N SER A 13 0.01 23.41 36.82
CA SER A 13 -0.36 23.55 35.41
C SER A 13 -1.02 22.26 34.93
N ILE A 14 -2.34 22.34 34.84
CA ILE A 14 -3.18 21.45 34.04
C ILE A 14 -2.64 21.52 32.60
N LEU A 15 -2.02 20.45 32.13
CA LEU A 15 -1.64 20.26 30.73
C LEU A 15 -2.92 20.05 29.90
N SER A 16 -3.60 21.16 29.61
CA SER A 16 -4.41 21.27 28.41
C SER A 16 -3.48 21.00 27.23
N ILE A 17 -3.63 19.86 26.57
CA ILE A 17 -3.05 19.62 25.25
C ILE A 17 -3.78 20.58 24.30
N VAL A 18 -3.35 21.84 24.28
CA VAL A 18 -3.58 22.73 23.17
C VAL A 18 -2.80 22.09 22.03
N HIS A 19 -3.52 21.48 21.08
CA HIS A 19 -2.97 21.23 19.77
C HIS A 19 -2.33 22.55 19.30
N LEU A 20 -1.00 22.63 19.27
CA LEU A 20 -0.33 23.61 18.44
C LEU A 20 -0.77 23.31 17.00
N GLN A 21 -1.85 23.97 16.55
CA GLN A 21 -2.04 24.28 15.15
C GLN A 21 -0.83 25.13 14.78
N THR A 22 0.22 24.49 14.25
CA THR A 22 1.24 25.20 13.50
C THR A 22 0.50 25.94 12.40
N SER A 23 0.55 27.27 12.42
CA SER A 23 0.01 28.09 11.34
C SER A 23 0.59 27.59 10.03
N GLN A 24 -0.24 27.05 9.13
CA GLN A 24 0.20 26.70 7.79
C GLN A 24 0.62 28.00 7.10
N GLY A 25 1.90 28.12 6.72
CA GLY A 25 2.38 29.25 5.95
C GLY A 25 2.09 29.07 4.46
N PHE A 26 2.08 30.17 3.71
CA PHE A 26 2.03 30.12 2.25
C PHE A 26 3.31 29.54 1.68
N VAL A 27 3.18 28.70 0.65
CA VAL A 27 4.33 28.24 -0.13
C VAL A 27 4.90 29.41 -0.93
N LYS A 28 6.22 29.55 -0.95
CA LYS A 28 6.95 30.60 -1.68
C LYS A 28 8.00 29.98 -2.60
N THR A 29 8.55 30.76 -3.52
CA THR A 29 9.75 30.37 -4.27
C THR A 29 11.00 30.99 -3.67
N ARG A 30 12.13 30.30 -3.82
CA ARG A 30 13.47 30.87 -3.65
C ARG A 30 14.38 30.31 -4.73
N GLY A 31 14.66 31.14 -5.73
CA GLY A 31 15.26 30.67 -6.97
C GLY A 31 14.39 29.56 -7.58
N SER A 32 15.02 28.44 -7.92
CA SER A 32 14.36 27.32 -8.59
C SER A 32 13.68 26.30 -7.66
N GLN A 33 13.46 26.63 -6.39
CA GLN A 33 12.85 25.73 -5.40
C GLN A 33 11.60 26.35 -4.75
N PHE A 34 10.65 25.51 -4.35
CA PHE A 34 9.59 25.91 -3.43
C PHE A 34 10.06 25.82 -1.98
N LEU A 35 9.55 26.70 -1.14
CA LEU A 35 9.75 26.71 0.30
C LEU A 35 8.42 26.77 1.02
N LEU A 36 8.27 25.96 2.06
CA LEU A 36 7.21 26.06 3.04
C LEU A 36 7.86 26.26 4.41
N ASN A 37 7.55 27.36 5.09
CA ASN A 37 8.13 27.71 6.39
C ASN A 37 9.68 27.65 6.39
N GLY A 38 10.30 28.15 5.31
CA GLY A 38 11.75 28.20 5.13
C GLY A 38 12.41 26.88 4.71
N ARG A 39 11.65 25.77 4.61
CA ARG A 39 12.17 24.45 4.20
C ARG A 39 11.79 24.12 2.76
N PRO A 40 12.66 23.43 1.99
CA PRO A 40 12.31 22.93 0.66
C PRO A 40 10.99 22.16 0.69
N PHE A 41 10.09 22.52 -0.23
CA PHE A 41 8.81 21.86 -0.41
C PHE A 41 8.82 21.11 -1.74
N TYR A 42 8.72 19.79 -1.66
CA TYR A 42 8.54 18.92 -2.81
C TYR A 42 7.18 18.24 -2.71
N PHE A 43 6.55 18.00 -3.84
CA PHE A 43 5.26 17.34 -3.86
C PHE A 43 5.15 16.24 -4.89
N ASN A 44 4.36 15.25 -4.53
CA ASN A 44 3.79 14.27 -5.44
C ASN A 44 2.28 14.37 -5.30
N GLY A 45 1.57 14.46 -6.40
CA GLY A 45 0.15 14.74 -6.36
C GLY A 45 -0.61 14.21 -7.56
N PHE A 46 -1.81 14.75 -7.74
CA PHE A 46 -2.77 14.25 -8.71
C PHE A 46 -3.66 15.37 -9.24
N ASN A 47 -4.22 15.17 -10.42
CA ASN A 47 -5.29 15.97 -10.95
C ASN A 47 -6.64 15.33 -10.62
N ALA A 48 -7.63 16.16 -10.25
CA ALA A 48 -9.00 15.75 -10.03
C ALA A 48 -9.92 16.94 -10.36
N TYR A 49 -10.17 17.20 -11.64
CA TYR A 49 -10.95 18.36 -12.08
C TYR A 49 -12.40 18.38 -11.52
N TRP A 50 -12.93 17.20 -11.19
CA TRP A 50 -14.33 16.96 -10.82
C TRP A 50 -14.69 17.34 -9.37
N LEU A 51 -13.73 17.77 -8.54
CA LEU A 51 -13.92 17.94 -7.10
C LEU A 51 -15.05 18.91 -6.75
N MET A 52 -15.05 20.13 -7.31
CA MET A 52 -16.08 21.14 -7.06
C MET A 52 -17.47 20.64 -7.48
N TYR A 53 -17.56 20.10 -8.70
CA TYR A 53 -18.80 19.57 -9.26
C TYR A 53 -19.41 18.49 -8.36
N THR A 54 -18.56 17.59 -7.87
CA THR A 54 -18.98 16.44 -7.04
C THR A 54 -19.28 16.84 -5.60
N ALA A 55 -18.58 17.82 -5.05
CA ALA A 55 -18.81 18.39 -3.72
C ALA A 55 -20.15 19.14 -3.59
N SER A 56 -20.65 19.65 -4.72
CA SER A 56 -21.85 20.48 -4.77
C SER A 56 -23.15 19.70 -4.54
N PHE A 57 -23.11 18.37 -4.57
CA PHE A 57 -24.27 17.50 -4.36
C PHE A 57 -24.08 16.61 -3.14
N PRO A 58 -25.01 16.61 -2.16
CA PRO A 58 -24.89 15.79 -0.96
C PRO A 58 -24.68 14.30 -1.23
N SER A 59 -25.32 13.75 -2.26
CA SER A 59 -25.23 12.33 -2.64
C SER A 59 -23.86 11.91 -3.14
N THR A 60 -23.03 12.84 -3.63
CA THR A 60 -21.70 12.54 -4.18
C THR A 60 -20.57 13.21 -3.41
N LYS A 61 -20.88 14.14 -2.51
CA LYS A 61 -19.91 14.92 -1.72
C LYS A 61 -18.89 14.06 -0.98
N ASN A 62 -19.30 12.89 -0.49
CA ASN A 62 -18.41 11.94 0.19
C ASN A 62 -17.25 11.44 -0.70
N LYS A 63 -17.37 11.48 -2.03
CA LYS A 63 -16.30 11.09 -2.96
C LYS A 63 -15.08 12.02 -2.84
N VAL A 64 -15.29 13.30 -2.55
CA VAL A 64 -14.23 14.29 -2.32
C VAL A 64 -13.48 13.98 -1.02
N THR A 65 -14.19 13.76 0.08
CA THR A 65 -13.59 13.28 1.34
C THR A 65 -12.80 11.99 1.12
N ASN A 66 -13.36 11.04 0.37
CA ASN A 66 -12.72 9.75 0.12
C ASN A 66 -11.43 9.90 -0.69
N VAL A 67 -11.41 10.68 -1.77
CA VAL A 67 -10.19 10.83 -2.58
C VAL A 67 -9.10 11.55 -1.81
N PHE A 68 -9.42 12.59 -1.02
CA PHE A 68 -8.45 13.27 -0.16
C PHE A 68 -7.94 12.37 0.98
N TYR A 69 -8.81 11.56 1.58
CA TYR A 69 -8.41 10.56 2.55
C TYR A 69 -7.41 9.55 1.94
N GLN A 70 -7.68 9.04 0.73
CA GLN A 70 -6.74 8.11 0.07
C GLN A 70 -5.43 8.79 -0.31
N ALA A 71 -5.49 9.98 -0.91
CA ALA A 71 -4.31 10.75 -1.27
C ALA A 71 -3.39 11.01 -0.06
N SER A 72 -3.97 11.44 1.07
CA SER A 72 -3.23 11.64 2.33
C SER A 72 -2.58 10.34 2.84
N ARG A 73 -3.28 9.20 2.73
CA ARG A 73 -2.71 7.87 3.04
C ARG A 73 -1.53 7.50 2.16
N PHE A 74 -1.54 7.90 0.89
CA PHE A 74 -0.43 7.69 -0.06
C PHE A 74 0.63 8.80 -0.01
N LYS A 75 0.53 9.72 0.97
CA LYS A 75 1.45 10.86 1.12
C LYS A 75 1.48 11.80 -0.10
N MET A 76 0.40 11.81 -0.88
CA MET A 76 0.18 12.84 -1.88
C MET A 76 -0.24 14.12 -1.16
N ASN A 77 0.40 15.24 -1.50
CA ASN A 77 0.30 16.49 -0.75
C ASN A 77 -0.16 17.69 -1.59
N VAL A 78 -0.35 17.53 -2.90
CA VAL A 78 -0.94 18.55 -3.78
C VAL A 78 -2.00 17.92 -4.69
N ALA A 79 -3.14 18.58 -4.85
CA ALA A 79 -4.16 18.24 -5.84
C ALA A 79 -4.42 19.44 -6.76
N ARG A 80 -4.48 19.21 -8.06
CA ARG A 80 -4.86 20.23 -9.04
C ARG A 80 -6.31 20.02 -9.49
N THR A 81 -7.11 21.09 -9.48
CA THR A 81 -8.56 21.04 -9.74
C THR A 81 -9.10 22.36 -10.27
N TRP A 82 -10.32 22.35 -10.83
CA TRP A 82 -10.90 23.49 -11.53
C TRP A 82 -11.73 24.35 -10.58
N ALA A 83 -11.44 25.65 -10.60
CA ALA A 83 -12.25 26.70 -9.99
C ALA A 83 -13.16 27.38 -11.02
N PHE A 84 -13.50 26.68 -12.11
CA PHE A 84 -14.39 27.14 -13.17
C PHE A 84 -15.42 26.07 -13.53
N SER A 85 -16.56 26.56 -14.02
CA SER A 85 -17.52 25.85 -14.85
C SER A 85 -18.40 26.94 -15.45
N ASP A 86 -18.07 27.36 -16.67
CA ASP A 86 -18.61 28.55 -17.31
C ASP A 86 -19.79 28.18 -18.21
N GLY A 87 -20.99 28.61 -17.83
CA GLY A 87 -22.23 28.26 -18.54
C GLY A 87 -22.58 26.77 -18.48
N GLY A 88 -23.49 26.35 -19.37
CA GLY A 88 -23.94 24.96 -19.48
C GLY A 88 -24.92 24.52 -18.37
N ASN A 89 -25.00 23.20 -18.16
CA ASN A 89 -26.04 22.58 -17.33
C ASN A 89 -25.81 22.70 -15.82
N ARG A 90 -24.55 22.81 -15.37
CA ARG A 90 -24.20 22.95 -13.94
C ARG A 90 -23.07 23.96 -13.74
N PRO A 91 -23.31 25.24 -14.05
CA PRO A 91 -22.29 26.27 -13.99
C PRO A 91 -21.87 26.58 -12.56
N LEU A 92 -20.60 26.94 -12.39
CA LEU A 92 -20.14 27.82 -11.32
C LEU A 92 -20.47 29.27 -11.70
N GLN A 93 -20.02 29.71 -12.89
CA GLN A 93 -20.34 31.03 -13.43
C GLN A 93 -21.45 30.86 -14.48
N ILE A 94 -22.66 31.32 -14.13
CA ILE A 94 -23.86 31.16 -14.96
C ILE A 94 -23.78 32.09 -16.18
N SER A 95 -23.37 33.33 -15.94
CA SER A 95 -23.11 34.39 -16.91
C SER A 95 -22.03 35.31 -16.35
N PRO A 96 -21.45 36.24 -17.13
CA PRO A 96 -20.34 37.08 -16.65
C PRO A 96 -20.68 37.79 -15.33
N GLY A 97 -19.94 37.47 -14.26
CA GLY A 97 -20.13 38.07 -12.94
C GLY A 97 -21.29 37.52 -12.10
N TYR A 98 -22.04 36.51 -12.58
CA TYR A 98 -23.15 35.90 -11.85
C TYR A 98 -22.87 34.42 -11.57
N TYR A 99 -22.97 34.02 -10.30
CA TYR A 99 -22.46 32.74 -9.81
C TYR A 99 -23.51 31.87 -9.14
N ASN A 100 -23.37 30.57 -9.32
CA ASN A 100 -24.14 29.57 -8.62
C ASN A 100 -23.56 29.33 -7.23
N GLU A 101 -24.24 29.81 -6.20
CA GLU A 101 -23.80 29.68 -4.80
C GLU A 101 -23.68 28.23 -4.32
N VAL A 102 -24.49 27.30 -4.86
CA VAL A 102 -24.36 25.87 -4.52
C VAL A 102 -23.04 25.31 -5.03
N MET A 103 -22.66 25.68 -6.26
CA MET A 103 -21.39 25.26 -6.86
C MET A 103 -20.20 25.90 -6.13
N PHE A 104 -20.31 27.17 -5.74
CA PHE A 104 -19.29 27.87 -4.97
C PHE A 104 -19.07 27.22 -3.59
N LYS A 105 -20.15 26.88 -2.88
CA LYS A 105 -20.09 26.11 -1.62
C LYS A 105 -19.50 24.71 -1.80
N GLY A 106 -19.63 24.13 -3.00
CA GLY A 106 -18.90 22.92 -3.37
C GLY A 106 -17.39 23.14 -3.34
N LEU A 107 -16.89 24.21 -3.95
CA LEU A 107 -15.47 24.57 -3.92
C LEU A 107 -15.01 24.95 -2.50
N ASP A 108 -15.85 25.65 -1.72
CA ASP A 108 -15.58 25.96 -0.32
C ASP A 108 -15.30 24.67 0.48
N PHE A 109 -16.13 23.64 0.25
CA PHE A 109 -15.96 22.33 0.86
C PHE A 109 -14.68 21.63 0.42
N VAL A 110 -14.35 21.66 -0.87
CA VAL A 110 -13.11 21.06 -1.40
C VAL A 110 -11.89 21.64 -0.68
N LEU A 111 -11.82 22.96 -0.50
CA LEU A 111 -10.74 23.62 0.25
C LEU A 111 -10.71 23.18 1.72
N SER A 112 -11.85 23.22 2.41
CA SER A 112 -11.93 22.83 3.82
C SER A 112 -11.49 21.36 4.04
N GLU A 113 -11.85 20.48 3.12
CA GLU A 113 -11.57 19.04 3.22
C GLU A 113 -10.12 18.73 2.82
N ALA A 114 -9.57 19.45 1.82
CA ALA A 114 -8.14 19.37 1.48
C ALA A 114 -7.27 19.77 2.69
N LYS A 115 -7.62 20.87 3.36
CA LYS A 115 -6.96 21.34 4.60
C LYS A 115 -6.97 20.28 5.69
N LYS A 116 -8.12 19.67 5.94
CA LYS A 116 -8.31 18.59 6.93
C LYS A 116 -7.43 17.38 6.65
N HIS A 117 -7.12 17.10 5.39
CA HIS A 117 -6.29 15.97 4.97
C HIS A 117 -4.82 16.32 4.71
N GLY A 118 -4.41 17.58 4.93
CA GLY A 118 -3.04 18.05 4.71
C GLY A 118 -2.63 18.10 3.24
N ILE A 119 -3.58 18.41 2.36
CA ILE A 119 -3.39 18.50 0.91
C ILE A 119 -3.54 19.96 0.49
N TYR A 120 -2.58 20.45 -0.32
CA TYR A 120 -2.66 21.77 -0.92
C TYR A 120 -3.34 21.73 -2.30
N LEU A 121 -3.93 22.85 -2.74
CA LEU A 121 -4.65 22.92 -4.02
C LEU A 121 -4.00 23.84 -5.04
N ILE A 122 -3.87 23.39 -6.30
CA ILE A 122 -3.67 24.25 -7.46
C ILE A 122 -5.03 24.46 -8.13
N LEU A 123 -5.43 25.71 -8.31
CA LEU A 123 -6.76 26.08 -8.80
C LEU A 123 -6.68 26.76 -10.17
N SER A 124 -7.14 26.06 -11.21
CA SER A 124 -7.28 26.62 -12.57
C SER A 124 -8.52 27.48 -12.69
N LEU A 125 -8.38 28.65 -13.33
CA LEU A 125 -9.39 29.69 -13.36
C LEU A 125 -10.20 29.74 -14.66
N VAL A 126 -9.73 29.09 -15.73
CA VAL A 126 -10.52 28.90 -16.98
C VAL A 126 -9.90 27.78 -17.81
N ASN A 127 -10.68 27.18 -18.71
CA ASN A 127 -10.20 26.19 -19.67
C ASN A 127 -9.88 26.81 -21.04
N ASN A 128 -8.91 26.24 -21.76
CA ASN A 128 -8.75 26.48 -23.19
C ASN A 128 -9.82 25.75 -24.02
N TYR A 129 -10.19 24.53 -23.61
CA TYR A 129 -11.17 23.70 -24.31
C TYR A 129 -12.61 24.03 -23.91
N ASP A 130 -13.55 23.52 -24.69
CA ASP A 130 -14.99 23.73 -24.52
C ASP A 130 -15.58 23.04 -23.26
N ASP A 131 -14.88 22.04 -22.72
CA ASP A 131 -15.34 21.31 -21.54
C ASP A 131 -15.47 22.24 -20.34
N PHE A 132 -16.67 22.27 -19.76
CA PHE A 132 -17.07 23.20 -18.70
C PHE A 132 -16.93 24.68 -19.11
N GLY A 133 -17.13 24.97 -20.41
CA GLY A 133 -17.22 26.32 -20.98
C GLY A 133 -15.91 26.76 -21.63
N GLY A 134 -14.97 27.24 -20.81
CA GLY A 134 -13.66 27.71 -21.28
C GLY A 134 -13.70 29.02 -22.08
N LYS A 135 -12.58 29.35 -22.74
CA LYS A 135 -12.41 30.63 -23.47
C LYS A 135 -13.51 30.89 -24.52
N LYS A 136 -14.04 29.83 -25.14
CA LYS A 136 -15.15 29.90 -26.10
C LYS A 136 -16.41 30.48 -25.46
N GLN A 137 -16.74 30.08 -24.23
CA GLN A 137 -17.93 30.59 -23.52
C GLN A 137 -17.80 32.10 -23.23
N TYR A 138 -16.61 32.59 -22.90
CA TYR A 138 -16.37 34.02 -22.69
C TYR A 138 -16.56 34.83 -23.98
N VAL A 139 -16.10 34.30 -25.12
CA VAL A 139 -16.33 34.91 -26.44
C VAL A 139 -17.82 34.92 -26.79
N GLN A 140 -18.55 33.83 -26.51
CA GLN A 140 -20.01 33.77 -26.70
C GLN A 140 -20.75 34.78 -25.83
N TRP A 141 -20.35 34.94 -24.56
CA TRP A 141 -20.94 35.96 -23.69
C TRP A 141 -20.70 37.38 -24.22
N ALA A 142 -19.49 37.68 -24.72
CA ALA A 142 -19.21 38.96 -25.34
C ALA A 142 -20.10 39.20 -26.59
N ASN A 143 -20.27 38.18 -27.43
CA ASN A 143 -21.17 38.26 -28.60
C ASN A 143 -22.64 38.46 -28.22
N SER A 144 -23.11 37.82 -27.14
CA SER A 144 -24.47 38.05 -26.61
C SER A 144 -24.71 39.48 -26.12
N LYS A 145 -23.65 40.26 -25.93
CA LYS A 145 -23.67 41.69 -25.56
C LYS A 145 -23.35 42.61 -26.75
N GLY A 146 -23.47 42.11 -27.97
CA GLY A 146 -23.34 42.89 -29.20
C GLY A 146 -21.93 42.99 -29.78
N GLN A 147 -20.96 42.22 -29.26
CA GLN A 147 -19.67 42.03 -29.97
C GLN A 147 -19.86 41.10 -31.19
N ASN A 148 -18.94 41.18 -32.15
CA ASN A 148 -18.92 40.32 -33.34
C ASN A 148 -17.58 39.57 -33.45
N LEU A 149 -17.26 38.80 -32.42
CA LEU A 149 -16.05 38.00 -32.33
C LEU A 149 -16.25 36.69 -33.09
N LYS A 150 -15.35 36.41 -34.04
CA LYS A 150 -15.40 35.25 -34.94
C LYS A 150 -14.39 34.17 -34.57
N ASN A 151 -13.33 34.55 -33.84
CA ASN A 151 -12.29 33.63 -33.40
C ASN A 151 -12.33 33.49 -31.87
N ILE A 152 -12.31 32.25 -31.37
CA ILE A 152 -12.28 31.97 -29.93
C ILE A 152 -11.03 32.53 -29.24
N ASP A 153 -9.95 32.77 -29.98
CA ASP A 153 -8.71 33.38 -29.48
C ASP A 153 -8.82 34.90 -29.28
N GLU A 154 -9.92 35.53 -29.72
CA GLU A 154 -10.27 36.90 -29.30
C GLU A 154 -10.57 36.98 -27.80
N PHE A 155 -10.68 35.84 -27.11
CA PHE A 155 -10.56 35.77 -25.65
C PHE A 155 -9.30 36.49 -25.12
N PHE A 156 -8.17 36.37 -25.82
CA PHE A 156 -6.90 36.95 -25.38
C PHE A 156 -6.76 38.44 -25.68
N THR A 157 -7.52 38.98 -26.64
CA THR A 157 -7.32 40.34 -27.15
C THR A 157 -8.49 41.27 -26.89
N ASN A 158 -9.73 40.77 -26.94
CA ASN A 158 -10.92 41.60 -26.83
C ASN A 158 -11.06 42.19 -25.41
N PRO A 159 -11.29 43.51 -25.25
CA PRO A 159 -11.41 44.13 -23.93
C PRO A 159 -12.56 43.59 -23.07
N ILE A 160 -13.68 43.16 -23.68
CA ILE A 160 -14.86 42.66 -22.97
C ILE A 160 -14.60 41.27 -22.39
N THR A 161 -14.04 40.35 -23.18
CA THR A 161 -13.68 39.00 -22.71
C THR A 161 -12.65 39.07 -21.59
N LYS A 162 -11.62 39.93 -21.73
CA LYS A 162 -10.63 40.22 -20.69
C LYS A 162 -11.27 40.81 -19.43
N SER A 163 -12.23 41.72 -19.57
CA SER A 163 -12.96 42.29 -18.43
C SER A 163 -13.77 41.24 -17.68
N HIS A 164 -14.49 40.37 -18.40
CA HIS A 164 -15.22 39.26 -17.81
C HIS A 164 -14.30 38.31 -17.03
N TYR A 165 -13.16 37.95 -17.61
CA TYR A 165 -12.19 37.08 -16.94
C TYR A 165 -11.55 37.73 -15.71
N LYS A 166 -11.22 39.03 -15.77
CA LYS A 166 -10.77 39.80 -14.59
C LYS A 166 -11.83 39.82 -13.47
N ASN A 167 -13.11 39.97 -13.82
CA ASN A 167 -14.19 39.87 -12.84
C ASN A 167 -14.26 38.46 -12.21
N HIS A 168 -13.99 37.42 -12.99
CA HIS A 168 -13.89 36.05 -12.47
C HIS A 168 -12.73 35.86 -11.51
N ILE A 169 -11.52 36.29 -11.89
CA ILE A 169 -10.34 36.31 -11.01
C ILE A 169 -10.69 36.99 -9.69
N LYS A 170 -11.23 38.21 -9.74
CA LYS A 170 -11.57 38.96 -8.52
C LYS A 170 -12.56 38.18 -7.66
N THR A 171 -13.63 37.66 -8.26
CA THR A 171 -14.67 36.94 -7.51
C THR A 171 -14.14 35.69 -6.82
N VAL A 172 -13.33 34.88 -7.51
CA VAL A 172 -12.74 33.65 -6.95
C VAL A 172 -11.75 33.97 -5.85
N LEU A 173 -10.79 34.87 -6.10
CA LEU A 173 -9.75 35.21 -5.12
C LEU A 173 -10.33 35.84 -3.85
N THR A 174 -11.35 36.70 -3.97
CA THR A 174 -11.95 37.37 -2.81
C THR A 174 -13.13 36.63 -2.19
N ARG A 175 -13.44 35.40 -2.64
CA ARG A 175 -14.48 34.58 -2.00
C ARG A 175 -14.11 34.34 -0.54
N ILE A 176 -15.03 34.66 0.37
CA ILE A 176 -14.97 34.18 1.76
C ILE A 176 -15.54 32.76 1.79
N ASN A 177 -14.70 31.78 2.13
CA ASN A 177 -15.10 30.40 2.23
C ASN A 177 -16.18 30.25 3.31
N SER A 178 -17.36 29.73 2.94
CA SER A 178 -18.50 29.62 3.86
C SER A 178 -18.32 28.63 5.01
N ILE A 179 -17.28 27.78 4.98
CA ILE A 179 -16.96 26.79 6.01
C ILE A 179 -15.82 27.27 6.90
N THR A 180 -14.74 27.79 6.30
CA THR A 180 -13.56 28.21 7.07
C THR A 180 -13.62 29.67 7.52
N GLY A 181 -14.46 30.50 6.90
CA GLY A 181 -14.53 31.94 7.14
C GLY A 181 -13.33 32.73 6.59
N ILE A 182 -12.42 32.07 5.85
CA ILE A 182 -11.19 32.66 5.31
C ILE A 182 -11.42 33.01 3.84
N ALA A 183 -10.97 34.20 3.42
CA ALA A 183 -10.97 34.55 2.00
C ALA A 183 -9.98 33.65 1.24
N TYR A 184 -10.31 33.19 0.03
CA TYR A 184 -9.44 32.27 -0.72
C TYR A 184 -8.01 32.81 -0.88
N LYS A 185 -7.85 34.09 -1.21
CA LYS A 185 -6.56 34.78 -1.27
C LYS A 185 -5.73 34.77 0.04
N ASP A 186 -6.36 34.43 1.17
CA ASP A 186 -5.76 34.39 2.50
C ASP A 186 -5.72 32.94 3.07
N ASP A 187 -6.16 31.91 2.32
CA ASP A 187 -6.15 30.52 2.78
C ASP A 187 -4.90 29.77 2.30
N PRO A 188 -3.93 29.45 3.19
CA PRO A 188 -2.67 28.79 2.82
C PRO A 188 -2.85 27.35 2.34
N THR A 189 -4.06 26.79 2.35
CA THR A 189 -4.38 25.51 1.71
C THR A 189 -4.24 25.61 0.19
N ILE A 190 -4.40 26.80 -0.40
CA ILE A 190 -4.12 27.01 -1.82
C ILE A 190 -2.60 27.05 -2.00
N PHE A 191 -2.09 26.19 -2.86
CA PHE A 191 -0.70 26.17 -3.28
C PHE A 191 -0.43 27.29 -4.28
N ALA A 192 -1.25 27.35 -5.33
CA ALA A 192 -1.11 28.30 -6.43
C ALA A 192 -2.43 28.50 -7.18
N TRP A 193 -2.51 29.64 -7.86
CA TRP A 193 -3.46 29.88 -8.93
C TRP A 193 -2.86 29.46 -10.28
N GLU A 194 -3.72 28.98 -11.17
CA GLU A 194 -3.40 28.74 -12.58
C GLU A 194 -4.29 29.63 -13.45
N LEU A 195 -3.68 30.42 -14.35
CA LEU A 195 -4.45 31.33 -15.21
C LEU A 195 -5.41 30.58 -16.13
N ILE A 196 -4.92 29.62 -16.91
CA ILE A 196 -5.72 28.92 -17.92
C ILE A 196 -5.16 27.53 -18.16
N ASN A 197 -6.01 26.51 -18.11
CA ASN A 197 -5.62 25.13 -18.46
C ASN A 197 -5.34 25.01 -19.97
N GLU A 198 -4.12 24.59 -20.32
CA GLU A 198 -3.66 24.21 -21.67
C GLU A 198 -3.95 25.25 -22.78
N PRO A 199 -3.50 26.51 -22.65
CA PRO A 199 -3.80 27.55 -23.63
C PRO A 199 -3.21 27.25 -25.01
N LYS A 200 -4.00 27.48 -26.05
CA LYS A 200 -3.59 27.54 -27.45
C LYS A 200 -3.99 28.89 -28.03
N CYS A 201 -3.20 29.42 -28.96
CA CYS A 201 -3.53 30.65 -29.68
C CYS A 201 -3.18 30.54 -31.17
N SER A 202 -4.09 30.95 -32.04
CA SER A 202 -3.88 30.98 -33.49
C SER A 202 -2.87 32.04 -33.92
N ASP A 203 -2.57 33.03 -33.06
CA ASP A 203 -1.43 33.92 -33.26
C ASP A 203 -0.12 33.19 -32.99
N LEU A 204 0.42 32.56 -34.04
CA LEU A 204 1.67 31.81 -33.98
C LEU A 204 2.90 32.68 -33.70
N SER A 205 2.79 34.02 -33.74
CA SER A 205 3.88 34.88 -33.27
C SER A 205 4.07 34.83 -31.74
N GLY A 206 3.04 34.37 -31.02
CA GLY A 206 2.99 34.30 -29.56
C GLY A 206 2.73 35.64 -28.86
N LYS A 207 2.57 36.73 -29.62
CA LYS A 207 2.46 38.09 -29.06
C LYS A 207 1.15 38.32 -28.33
N ALA A 208 0.02 37.88 -28.90
CA ALA A 208 -1.30 38.04 -28.29
C ALA A 208 -1.36 37.33 -26.93
N PHE A 209 -0.91 36.08 -26.88
CA PHE A 209 -0.89 35.31 -25.64
C PHE A 209 0.10 35.88 -24.61
N GLN A 210 1.31 36.27 -25.03
CA GLN A 210 2.29 36.92 -24.15
C GLN A 210 1.71 38.20 -23.51
N ALA A 211 1.07 39.07 -24.30
CA ALA A 211 0.47 40.31 -23.80
C ALA A 211 -0.66 40.01 -22.80
N TRP A 212 -1.49 39.00 -23.08
CA TRP A 212 -2.55 38.57 -22.17
C TRP A 212 -2.01 38.05 -20.85
N VAL A 213 -0.96 37.21 -20.85
CA VAL A 213 -0.36 36.69 -19.61
C VAL A 213 0.23 37.83 -18.78
N VAL A 214 0.89 38.82 -19.40
CA VAL A 214 1.39 40.01 -18.69
C VAL A 214 0.23 40.75 -18.00
N GLU A 215 -0.86 41.00 -18.73
CA GLU A 215 -2.01 41.73 -18.21
C GLU A 215 -2.71 40.97 -17.07
N MET A 216 -2.99 39.67 -17.24
CA MET A 216 -3.73 38.89 -16.25
C MET A 216 -2.91 38.54 -15.02
N SER A 217 -1.62 38.22 -15.18
CA SER A 217 -0.74 37.98 -14.02
C SER A 217 -0.56 39.25 -13.17
N THR A 218 -0.41 40.41 -13.81
CA THR A 218 -0.33 41.70 -13.11
C THR A 218 -1.62 42.00 -12.36
N TYR A 219 -2.78 41.78 -13.00
CA TYR A 219 -4.08 42.00 -12.37
C TYR A 219 -4.30 41.05 -11.18
N LEU A 220 -4.04 39.74 -11.35
CA LEU A 220 -4.20 38.75 -10.28
C LEU A 220 -3.29 39.10 -9.07
N LYS A 221 -2.01 39.39 -9.31
CA LYS A 221 -1.05 39.79 -8.26
C LYS A 221 -1.37 41.14 -7.60
N SER A 222 -2.21 41.97 -8.21
CA SER A 222 -2.73 43.19 -7.56
C SER A 222 -3.77 42.87 -6.47
N ILE A 223 -4.44 41.72 -6.55
CA ILE A 223 -5.48 41.26 -5.62
C ILE A 223 -4.89 40.32 -4.56
N ASP A 224 -4.04 39.37 -4.99
CA ASP A 224 -3.43 38.34 -4.16
C ASP A 224 -1.90 38.34 -4.33
N ARG A 225 -1.19 38.67 -3.24
CA ARG A 225 0.27 38.62 -3.15
C ARG A 225 0.77 37.50 -2.24
N ASN A 226 -0.13 36.71 -1.67
CA ASN A 226 0.19 35.60 -0.79
C ASN A 226 0.51 34.34 -1.58
N HIS A 227 -0.31 34.03 -2.59
CA HIS A 227 -0.20 32.80 -3.36
C HIS A 227 0.76 32.87 -4.54
N LEU A 228 1.26 31.69 -4.90
CA LEU A 228 1.96 31.48 -6.15
C LEU A 228 0.99 31.56 -7.34
N LEU A 229 1.52 31.91 -8.49
CA LEU A 229 0.82 31.97 -9.77
C LEU A 229 1.63 31.23 -10.84
N GLU A 230 0.95 30.38 -11.59
CA GLU A 230 1.46 29.81 -12.83
C GLU A 230 0.43 29.95 -13.96
N ILE A 231 0.84 29.62 -15.18
CA ILE A 231 0.08 29.98 -16.39
C ILE A 231 -0.92 28.87 -16.78
N GLY A 232 -0.52 27.61 -16.63
CA GLY A 232 -1.21 26.40 -17.07
C GLY A 232 -0.72 25.89 -18.43
N LEU A 233 0.56 26.13 -18.75
CA LEU A 233 1.14 25.72 -20.03
C LEU A 233 1.33 24.21 -20.11
N GLU A 234 1.00 23.64 -21.27
CA GLU A 234 1.48 22.31 -21.64
C GLU A 234 3.00 22.28 -21.81
N GLY A 235 3.61 23.41 -22.19
CA GLY A 235 5.06 23.59 -22.25
C GLY A 235 5.64 23.85 -23.64
N PHE A 236 4.82 24.07 -24.67
CA PHE A 236 5.38 24.25 -26.02
C PHE A 236 6.28 25.47 -26.14
N TYR A 237 7.40 25.29 -26.84
CA TYR A 237 8.30 26.37 -27.22
C TYR A 237 7.73 27.17 -28.39
N GLY A 238 8.01 28.47 -28.40
CA GLY A 238 7.59 29.39 -29.46
C GLY A 238 8.70 29.71 -30.47
N PRO A 239 8.38 30.52 -31.49
CA PRO A 239 9.29 30.81 -32.60
C PRO A 239 10.48 31.70 -32.23
N LEU A 240 10.49 32.33 -31.05
CA LEU A 240 11.59 33.16 -30.57
C LEU A 240 12.89 32.37 -30.34
N ARG A 241 12.81 31.04 -30.28
CA ARG A 241 13.97 30.15 -30.25
C ARG A 241 13.76 28.96 -31.20
N PRO A 242 14.03 29.12 -32.50
CA PRO A 242 13.75 28.09 -33.51
C PRO A 242 14.38 26.73 -33.21
N SER A 243 15.56 26.70 -32.58
CA SER A 243 16.23 25.45 -32.17
C SER A 243 15.45 24.66 -31.12
N ARG A 244 14.60 25.32 -30.31
CA ARG A 244 13.74 24.67 -29.32
C ARG A 244 12.41 24.19 -29.91
N LEU A 245 11.97 24.70 -31.06
CA LEU A 245 10.76 24.19 -31.72
C LEU A 245 10.84 22.70 -32.00
N GLN A 246 12.04 22.16 -32.29
CA GLN A 246 12.26 20.73 -32.52
C GLN A 246 11.95 19.83 -31.31
N VAL A 247 11.82 20.41 -30.11
CA VAL A 247 11.41 19.70 -28.90
C VAL A 247 9.90 19.50 -28.85
N ASN A 248 9.12 20.36 -29.52
CA ASN A 248 7.67 20.22 -29.59
C ASN A 248 7.27 18.97 -30.40
N PRO A 249 6.13 18.34 -30.10
CA PRO A 249 5.61 17.24 -30.92
C PRO A 249 5.42 17.73 -32.36
N TYR A 250 6.03 17.00 -33.30
CA TYR A 250 6.10 17.34 -34.74
C TYR A 250 6.66 18.73 -35.05
N SER A 251 7.40 19.34 -34.13
CA SER A 251 7.92 20.71 -34.24
C SER A 251 6.85 21.79 -34.43
N TYR A 252 5.60 21.50 -34.04
CA TYR A 252 4.49 22.44 -34.20
C TYR A 252 4.56 23.62 -33.23
N ASN A 253 4.03 24.75 -33.69
CA ASN A 253 3.86 25.97 -32.90
C ASN A 253 2.37 26.10 -32.53
N TYR A 254 2.11 26.44 -31.27
CA TYR A 254 0.78 26.50 -30.68
C TYR A 254 0.38 27.91 -30.21
N GLY A 255 1.17 28.93 -30.56
CA GLY A 255 0.97 30.33 -30.13
C GLY A 255 1.35 30.61 -28.69
N THR A 256 1.94 29.63 -27.99
CA THR A 256 2.56 29.78 -26.68
C THR A 256 4.09 29.71 -26.79
N ASP A 257 4.79 30.18 -25.77
CA ASP A 257 6.24 30.08 -25.68
C ASP A 257 6.66 29.88 -24.21
N PHE A 258 7.04 28.64 -23.89
CA PHE A 258 7.47 28.24 -22.55
C PHE A 258 8.48 29.21 -21.90
N ILE A 259 9.42 29.76 -22.67
CA ILE A 259 10.47 30.62 -22.10
C ILE A 259 9.95 32.04 -21.90
N SER A 260 9.39 32.66 -22.94
CA SER A 260 9.01 34.08 -22.86
C SER A 260 7.79 34.29 -21.94
N ASN A 261 6.83 33.36 -21.96
CA ASN A 261 5.65 33.43 -21.09
C ASN A 261 6.06 33.26 -19.62
N ASN A 262 6.91 32.27 -19.29
CA ASN A 262 7.35 32.05 -17.90
C ASN A 262 8.41 33.05 -17.42
N ARG A 263 8.94 33.94 -18.27
CA ARG A 263 9.82 35.05 -17.82
C ARG A 263 9.07 36.19 -17.17
N ILE A 264 7.75 36.28 -17.35
CA ILE A 264 6.92 37.33 -16.76
C ILE A 264 7.08 37.33 -15.24
N ALA A 265 7.28 38.51 -14.65
CA ALA A 265 7.58 38.64 -13.21
C ALA A 265 6.44 38.14 -12.31
N GLY A 266 5.18 38.28 -12.75
CA GLY A 266 4.01 37.80 -12.02
C GLY A 266 3.85 36.28 -11.99
N VAL A 267 4.60 35.53 -12.81
CA VAL A 267 4.57 34.06 -12.88
C VAL A 267 5.66 33.50 -11.97
N ASP A 268 5.32 32.70 -10.97
CA ASP A 268 6.28 32.26 -9.95
C ASP A 268 7.00 30.96 -10.30
N PHE A 269 6.35 30.06 -11.04
CA PHE A 269 6.93 28.79 -11.47
C PHE A 269 6.38 28.36 -12.83
N ALA A 270 7.11 27.46 -13.48
CA ALA A 270 6.76 26.95 -14.79
C ALA A 270 6.10 25.56 -14.68
N THR A 271 5.13 25.32 -15.54
CA THR A 271 4.44 24.04 -15.69
C THR A 271 4.69 23.44 -17.06
N ILE A 272 4.68 22.11 -17.11
CA ILE A 272 4.64 21.32 -18.34
C ILE A 272 3.63 20.18 -18.17
N HIS A 273 3.00 19.78 -19.28
CA HIS A 273 2.16 18.60 -19.39
C HIS A 273 2.88 17.57 -20.28
N LEU A 274 2.41 16.32 -20.30
CA LEU A 274 3.06 15.25 -21.06
C LEU A 274 2.11 14.11 -21.43
N TYR A 275 1.72 14.07 -22.71
CA TYR A 275 0.83 13.04 -23.28
C TYR A 275 1.37 12.45 -24.58
N PRO A 276 2.47 11.67 -24.54
CA PRO A 276 3.11 11.14 -25.75
C PRO A 276 2.20 10.19 -26.55
N ASP A 277 1.26 9.51 -25.88
CA ASP A 277 0.28 8.64 -26.53
C ASP A 277 -0.77 9.42 -27.34
N GLN A 278 -1.06 10.68 -26.97
CA GLN A 278 -1.91 11.57 -27.75
C GLN A 278 -1.11 12.37 -28.79
N TRP A 279 -0.01 13.00 -28.35
CA TRP A 279 0.75 13.95 -29.16
C TRP A 279 1.56 13.30 -30.26
N LEU A 280 1.96 12.03 -30.10
CA LEU A 280 2.74 11.27 -31.08
C LEU A 280 2.00 10.02 -31.55
N ASN A 281 0.69 10.15 -31.76
CA ASN A 281 -0.15 9.07 -32.26
C ASN A 281 0.43 8.48 -33.57
N GLY A 282 0.42 7.15 -33.69
CA GLY A 282 1.03 6.42 -34.81
C GLY A 282 2.53 6.16 -34.70
N THR A 283 3.23 6.70 -33.69
CA THR A 283 4.65 6.37 -33.43
C THR A 283 4.81 5.17 -32.50
N ASN A 284 5.96 4.48 -32.58
CA ASN A 284 6.25 3.34 -31.71
C ASN A 284 6.68 3.75 -30.29
N ASN A 285 6.67 2.79 -29.36
CA ASN A 285 7.01 3.01 -27.94
C ASN A 285 8.42 3.59 -27.73
N TYR A 286 9.38 3.27 -28.60
CA TYR A 286 10.74 3.79 -28.51
C TYR A 286 10.79 5.29 -28.82
N ALA A 287 10.11 5.73 -29.88
CA ALA A 287 10.01 7.14 -30.23
C ALA A 287 9.32 7.96 -29.14
N GLN A 288 8.24 7.44 -28.57
CA GLN A 288 7.53 8.07 -27.44
C GLN A 288 8.43 8.18 -26.20
N ALA A 289 9.18 7.12 -25.85
CA ALA A 289 10.09 7.15 -24.70
C ALA A 289 11.25 8.13 -24.90
N LYS A 290 11.80 8.21 -26.12
CA LYS A 290 12.83 9.20 -26.47
C LYS A 290 12.29 10.62 -26.34
N PHE A 291 11.08 10.87 -26.85
CA PHE A 291 10.42 12.17 -26.71
C PHE A 291 10.24 12.57 -25.25
N VAL A 292 9.74 11.65 -24.39
CA VAL A 292 9.57 11.91 -22.95
C VAL A 292 10.88 12.37 -22.30
N GLY A 293 11.99 11.69 -22.59
CA GLY A 293 13.31 12.07 -22.09
C GLY A 293 13.75 13.45 -22.57
N THR A 294 13.64 13.71 -23.88
CA THR A 294 14.00 15.01 -24.49
C THR A 294 13.13 16.15 -23.97
N TRP A 295 11.83 15.91 -23.82
CA TRP A 295 10.84 16.86 -23.32
C TRP A 295 11.19 17.29 -21.90
N ILE A 296 11.28 16.33 -20.96
CA ILE A 296 11.57 16.63 -19.56
C ILE A 296 12.95 17.31 -19.43
N GLN A 297 13.97 16.80 -20.10
CA GLN A 297 15.33 17.34 -19.95
C GLN A 297 15.47 18.76 -20.51
N SER A 298 14.80 19.09 -21.63
CA SER A 298 14.86 20.44 -22.22
C SER A 298 14.21 21.48 -21.31
N HIS A 299 13.05 21.15 -20.74
CA HIS A 299 12.35 22.03 -19.81
C HIS A 299 13.09 22.19 -18.48
N ILE A 300 13.71 21.12 -17.97
CA ILE A 300 14.62 21.20 -16.81
C ILE A 300 15.76 22.17 -17.10
N GLN A 301 16.40 22.05 -18.27
CA GLN A 301 17.51 22.91 -18.65
C GLN A 301 17.07 24.36 -18.69
N ASP A 302 16.00 24.68 -19.40
CA ASP A 302 15.56 26.06 -19.59
C ASP A 302 14.98 26.67 -18.31
N SER A 303 14.26 25.88 -17.49
CA SER A 303 13.80 26.34 -16.17
C SER A 303 14.97 26.66 -15.24
N LYS A 304 16.08 25.90 -15.34
CA LYS A 304 17.27 26.13 -14.53
C LYS A 304 18.11 27.31 -15.03
N SER A 305 18.51 27.28 -16.31
CA SER A 305 19.54 28.18 -16.85
C SER A 305 18.98 29.49 -17.38
N ILE A 306 17.69 29.56 -17.69
CA ILE A 306 17.07 30.74 -18.30
C ILE A 306 16.06 31.38 -17.36
N LEU A 307 15.15 30.58 -16.78
CA LEU A 307 14.07 31.11 -15.95
C LEU A 307 14.51 31.34 -14.51
N GLY A 308 15.34 30.45 -13.96
CA GLY A 308 15.66 30.45 -12.53
C GLY A 308 14.44 30.16 -11.64
N LYS A 309 13.41 29.50 -12.20
CA LYS A 309 12.13 29.21 -11.54
C LYS A 309 11.92 27.71 -11.32
N PRO A 310 11.10 27.29 -10.34
CA PRO A 310 10.73 25.90 -10.17
C PRO A 310 9.99 25.36 -11.41
N LEU A 311 10.12 24.07 -11.66
CA LEU A 311 9.43 23.33 -12.71
C LEU A 311 8.53 22.26 -12.09
N VAL A 312 7.27 22.24 -12.53
CA VAL A 312 6.27 21.25 -12.13
C VAL A 312 5.77 20.52 -13.38
N LEU A 313 5.76 19.19 -13.32
CA LEU A 313 5.04 18.38 -14.31
C LEU A 313 3.57 18.31 -13.86
N ALA A 314 2.75 19.25 -14.33
CA ALA A 314 1.39 19.47 -13.83
C ALA A 314 0.38 18.46 -14.38
N GLU A 315 0.69 17.81 -15.50
CA GLU A 315 -0.06 16.65 -15.99
C GLU A 315 0.85 15.63 -16.66
N PHE A 316 0.61 14.36 -16.36
CA PHE A 316 1.14 13.22 -17.13
C PHE A 316 0.29 11.99 -16.85
N GLY A 317 0.19 11.07 -17.81
CA GLY A 317 -0.57 9.85 -17.61
C GLY A 317 -0.29 8.79 -18.67
N LYS A 318 -0.78 7.57 -18.44
CA LYS A 318 -0.75 6.49 -19.44
C LYS A 318 -2.16 5.97 -19.66
N SER A 319 -2.69 6.16 -20.86
CA SER A 319 -4.06 5.79 -21.16
C SER A 319 -4.24 4.27 -21.22
N SER A 320 -5.32 3.78 -20.61
CA SER A 320 -5.84 2.43 -20.76
C SER A 320 -6.35 2.14 -22.18
N ARG A 321 -6.56 3.19 -22.97
CA ARG A 321 -6.92 3.12 -24.38
C ARG A 321 -5.71 2.93 -25.30
N SER A 322 -4.48 3.07 -24.80
CA SER A 322 -3.28 2.83 -25.59
C SER A 322 -3.08 1.35 -25.91
N GLN A 323 -2.59 1.06 -27.12
CA GLN A 323 -2.20 -0.30 -27.49
C GLN A 323 -1.08 -0.82 -26.57
N GLY A 324 -1.20 -2.07 -26.10
CA GLY A 324 -0.24 -2.68 -25.18
C GLY A 324 -0.35 -2.17 -23.73
N TYR A 325 -1.45 -1.50 -23.38
CA TYR A 325 -1.69 -1.09 -22.00
C TYR A 325 -1.72 -2.28 -21.05
N SER A 326 -1.07 -2.09 -19.91
CA SER A 326 -1.27 -2.86 -18.69
C SER A 326 -1.01 -1.93 -17.52
N VAL A 327 -1.47 -2.30 -16.32
CA VAL A 327 -1.13 -1.55 -15.10
C VAL A 327 0.40 -1.46 -14.94
N GLY A 328 1.14 -2.55 -15.20
CA GLY A 328 2.61 -2.52 -15.16
C GLY A 328 3.24 -1.55 -16.17
N ALA A 329 2.63 -1.36 -17.35
CA ALA A 329 3.09 -0.37 -18.32
C ALA A 329 2.88 1.07 -17.82
N ARG A 330 1.73 1.36 -17.21
CA ARG A 330 1.48 2.65 -16.54
C ARG A 330 2.50 2.87 -15.41
N ASP A 331 2.74 1.87 -14.58
CA ASP A 331 3.61 2.00 -13.41
C ASP A 331 5.06 2.23 -13.81
N ASN A 332 5.55 1.53 -14.82
CA ASN A 332 6.88 1.76 -15.39
C ASN A 332 7.00 3.18 -15.95
N TYR A 333 5.95 3.67 -16.62
CA TYR A 333 5.91 5.05 -17.12
C TYR A 333 5.96 6.07 -15.98
N PHE A 334 5.16 5.86 -14.92
CA PHE A 334 5.15 6.71 -13.73
C PHE A 334 6.51 6.67 -13.01
N ALA A 335 7.10 5.49 -12.85
CA ALA A 335 8.41 5.31 -12.22
C ALA A 335 9.52 6.04 -12.98
N ASN A 336 9.49 6.03 -14.32
CA ASN A 336 10.45 6.75 -15.14
C ASN A 336 10.34 8.28 -14.99
N ILE A 337 9.11 8.79 -14.94
CA ILE A 337 8.84 10.21 -14.72
C ILE A 337 9.25 10.62 -13.31
N TYR A 338 8.78 9.93 -12.28
CA TYR A 338 9.15 10.21 -10.89
C TYR A 338 10.65 10.08 -10.66
N GLY A 339 11.32 9.12 -11.30
CA GLY A 339 12.76 8.98 -11.28
C GLY A 339 13.48 10.22 -11.84
N SER A 340 13.04 10.73 -13.00
CA SER A 340 13.60 11.94 -13.61
C SER A 340 13.42 13.17 -12.71
N ILE A 341 12.21 13.36 -12.16
CA ILE A 341 11.88 14.47 -11.25
C ILE A 341 12.70 14.37 -9.96
N TYR A 342 12.79 13.18 -9.37
CA TYR A 342 13.60 12.94 -8.17
C TYR A 342 15.08 13.21 -8.39
N LEU A 343 15.67 12.72 -9.50
CA LEU A 343 17.08 12.95 -9.81
C LEU A 343 17.39 14.42 -10.02
N CYS A 344 16.48 15.14 -10.69
CA CYS A 344 16.56 16.58 -10.85
C CYS A 344 16.52 17.30 -9.50
N ALA A 345 15.51 17.04 -8.66
CA ALA A 345 15.37 17.64 -7.34
C ALA A 345 16.57 17.35 -6.42
N ARG A 346 17.01 16.08 -6.37
CA ARG A 346 18.15 15.63 -5.55
C ARG A 346 19.46 16.34 -5.91
N ARG A 347 19.63 16.73 -7.17
CA ARG A 347 20.81 17.48 -7.67
C ARG A 347 20.66 18.99 -7.51
N GLY A 348 19.66 19.47 -6.78
CA GLY A 348 19.34 20.90 -6.67
C GLY A 348 18.85 21.51 -7.99
N GLY A 349 18.32 20.69 -8.90
CA GLY A 349 17.67 21.13 -10.14
C GLY A 349 16.28 21.70 -9.89
N PRO A 350 15.66 22.35 -10.88
CA PRO A 350 14.43 23.12 -10.72
C PRO A 350 13.18 22.27 -10.45
N CYS A 351 13.25 20.94 -10.58
CA CYS A 351 12.07 20.09 -10.44
C CYS A 351 11.59 20.06 -9.00
N ALA A 352 10.31 20.39 -8.80
CA ALA A 352 9.76 20.55 -7.47
C ALA A 352 8.49 19.71 -7.22
N GLY A 353 7.85 19.19 -8.27
CA GLY A 353 6.77 18.23 -8.11
C GLY A 353 6.22 17.68 -9.42
N ALA A 354 5.37 16.68 -9.30
CA ALA A 354 4.65 16.07 -10.42
C ALA A 354 3.23 15.67 -10.00
N LEU A 355 2.26 15.87 -10.90
CA LEU A 355 0.85 15.57 -10.70
C LEU A 355 0.37 14.67 -11.84
N PHE A 356 -0.02 13.44 -11.53
CA PHE A 356 -0.54 12.56 -12.58
C PHE A 356 -1.99 12.94 -12.94
N TRP A 357 -2.35 12.74 -14.20
CA TRP A 357 -3.72 12.79 -14.69
C TRP A 357 -4.25 11.35 -14.82
N GLN A 358 -5.34 10.97 -14.17
CA GLN A 358 -6.08 11.70 -13.12
C GLN A 358 -6.57 10.77 -12.01
N ALA A 359 -6.80 11.27 -10.80
CA ALA A 359 -7.39 10.49 -9.73
C ALA A 359 -8.92 10.52 -9.81
N LEU A 360 -9.56 9.36 -9.69
CA LEU A 360 -11.00 9.24 -9.52
C LEU A 360 -11.33 8.59 -8.16
N ALA A 361 -12.50 8.91 -7.61
CA ALA A 361 -13.06 8.17 -6.49
C ALA A 361 -13.78 6.89 -6.96
N LEU A 362 -14.02 5.97 -6.04
CA LEU A 362 -14.80 4.75 -6.31
C LEU A 362 -16.22 5.09 -6.81
N GLY A 363 -16.68 4.35 -7.83
CA GLY A 363 -17.99 4.52 -8.45
C GLY A 363 -18.12 5.82 -9.24
N MET A 364 -17.06 6.21 -9.95
CA MET A 364 -17.05 7.33 -10.91
C MET A 364 -16.77 6.83 -12.33
N ASP A 365 -17.28 5.64 -12.68
CA ASP A 365 -16.94 4.97 -13.94
C ASP A 365 -17.37 5.77 -15.18
N SER A 366 -18.40 6.61 -15.07
CA SER A 366 -18.83 7.53 -16.14
C SER A 366 -17.83 8.67 -16.41
N SER A 367 -16.89 8.92 -15.49
CA SER A 367 -15.87 9.98 -15.62
C SER A 367 -14.53 9.45 -16.12
N ARG A 368 -14.46 8.19 -16.56
CA ARG A 368 -13.25 7.55 -17.08
C ARG A 368 -12.91 8.05 -18.49
N ASP A 369 -11.75 8.68 -18.62
CA ASP A 369 -11.19 9.12 -19.90
C ASP A 369 -10.08 8.18 -20.40
N GLY A 370 -9.77 7.13 -19.65
CA GLY A 370 -8.70 6.17 -19.92
C GLY A 370 -7.45 6.43 -19.09
N TYR A 371 -7.27 7.60 -18.50
CA TYR A 371 -6.12 7.94 -17.67
C TYR A 371 -6.35 7.72 -16.18
N GLU A 372 -7.55 7.30 -15.79
CA GLU A 372 -7.93 7.26 -14.40
C GLU A 372 -7.05 6.32 -13.55
N VAL A 373 -6.62 6.85 -12.39
CA VAL A 373 -6.13 6.09 -11.26
C VAL A 373 -7.16 6.20 -10.14
N VAL A 374 -8.11 5.27 -10.11
CA VAL A 374 -9.00 5.09 -8.96
C VAL A 374 -8.17 4.68 -7.73
N LEU A 375 -7.86 5.62 -6.84
CA LEU A 375 -6.94 5.40 -5.70
C LEU A 375 -7.40 4.27 -4.74
N GLY A 376 -8.67 3.87 -4.80
CA GLY A 376 -9.23 2.72 -4.05
C GLY A 376 -9.46 1.43 -4.85
N GLN A 377 -9.12 1.38 -6.15
CA GLN A 377 -9.38 0.25 -7.07
C GLN A 377 -8.20 -0.07 -8.01
N ASN A 378 -7.21 0.81 -8.16
CA ASN A 378 -6.08 0.59 -9.05
C ASN A 378 -4.92 -0.13 -8.33
N PRO A 379 -4.53 -1.34 -8.78
CA PRO A 379 -3.65 -2.26 -8.06
C PRO A 379 -2.15 -1.91 -8.11
N SER A 380 -1.79 -0.67 -8.40
CA SER A 380 -0.39 -0.23 -8.43
C SER A 380 0.01 0.77 -7.37
N THR A 381 -0.95 1.39 -6.68
CA THR A 381 -0.74 2.00 -5.37
C THR A 381 -1.18 1.09 -4.23
N ASP A 382 -1.86 -0.03 -4.53
CA ASP A 382 -2.31 -1.02 -3.55
C ASP A 382 -1.86 -2.42 -3.98
N ILE A 383 -0.82 -2.93 -3.31
CA ILE A 383 -0.47 -4.36 -3.36
C ILE A 383 -1.48 -5.18 -2.55
N ALA A 384 -2.47 -4.55 -1.89
CA ALA A 384 -3.58 -5.28 -1.30
C ALA A 384 -4.68 -5.55 -2.35
N GLN A 385 -4.54 -6.64 -3.09
CA GLN A 385 -5.74 -7.35 -3.53
C GLN A 385 -6.57 -7.66 -2.28
N THR A 386 -7.73 -7.05 -2.11
CA THR A 386 -8.80 -7.63 -1.28
C THR A 386 -9.40 -8.80 -2.05
N ASN A 387 -8.56 -9.80 -2.35
CA ASN A 387 -9.01 -11.10 -2.80
C ASN A 387 -9.63 -11.79 -1.59
N LYS A 388 -10.88 -11.49 -1.27
CA LYS A 388 -11.63 -12.35 -0.35
C LYS A 388 -11.40 -13.79 -0.77
N ILE A 389 -11.12 -14.64 0.21
CA ILE A 389 -10.89 -16.04 -0.08
C ILE A 389 -12.21 -16.61 -0.60
N GLY A 390 -12.24 -16.87 -1.92
CA GLY A 390 -13.44 -17.42 -2.57
C GLY A 390 -13.84 -18.75 -1.95
N ASN A 391 -15.08 -19.18 -2.20
CA ASN A 391 -15.73 -20.30 -1.50
C ASN A 391 -15.14 -21.69 -1.75
N SER A 392 -14.01 -21.83 -2.45
CA SER A 392 -13.37 -23.11 -2.73
C SER A 392 -12.16 -23.36 -1.84
N PHE A 393 -12.04 -24.62 -1.41
CA PHE A 393 -10.91 -25.10 -0.61
C PHE A 393 -9.67 -25.33 -1.47
N VAL A 394 -8.52 -25.11 -0.85
CA VAL A 394 -7.22 -25.49 -1.42
C VAL A 394 -7.07 -27.01 -1.35
N LYS A 395 -6.51 -27.61 -2.40
CA LYS A 395 -6.23 -29.04 -2.48
C LYS A 395 -4.76 -29.27 -2.82
N THR A 396 -4.30 -30.51 -2.72
CA THR A 396 -3.03 -30.93 -3.28
C THR A 396 -3.23 -31.54 -4.67
N LYS A 397 -2.25 -31.36 -5.56
CA LYS A 397 -2.16 -32.07 -6.84
C LYS A 397 -0.72 -32.57 -6.99
N GLY A 398 -0.49 -33.81 -6.54
CA GLY A 398 0.87 -34.33 -6.39
C GLY A 398 1.67 -33.47 -5.42
N THR A 399 2.76 -32.86 -5.89
CA THR A 399 3.72 -32.12 -5.05
C THR A 399 3.42 -30.62 -4.91
N TYR A 400 2.30 -30.10 -5.42
CA TYR A 400 1.96 -28.68 -5.27
C TYR A 400 0.51 -28.47 -4.83
N PHE A 401 0.22 -27.29 -4.27
CA PHE A 401 -1.14 -26.90 -3.93
C PHE A 401 -1.87 -26.37 -5.16
N VAL A 402 -3.19 -26.55 -5.18
CA VAL A 402 -4.05 -26.01 -6.22
C VAL A 402 -5.30 -25.39 -5.61
N LYS A 403 -5.76 -24.30 -6.21
CA LYS A 403 -7.07 -23.71 -5.96
C LYS A 403 -7.76 -23.43 -7.29
N ASN A 404 -9.00 -23.89 -7.45
CA ASN A 404 -9.75 -23.76 -8.71
C ASN A 404 -8.95 -24.24 -9.94
N GLY A 405 -8.22 -25.34 -9.79
CA GLY A 405 -7.41 -25.92 -10.87
C GLY A 405 -6.07 -25.21 -11.14
N ARG A 406 -5.79 -24.06 -10.50
CA ARG A 406 -4.53 -23.32 -10.66
C ARG A 406 -3.55 -23.62 -9.54
N PRO A 407 -2.23 -23.71 -9.81
CA PRO A 407 -1.22 -23.81 -8.76
C PRO A 407 -1.36 -22.70 -7.72
N LEU A 408 -1.08 -23.02 -6.46
CA LEU A 408 -1.03 -22.07 -5.37
C LEU A 408 0.29 -22.23 -4.63
N TYR A 409 0.93 -21.11 -4.34
CA TYR A 409 2.20 -21.03 -3.65
C TYR A 409 2.12 -19.97 -2.56
N PHE A 410 2.89 -20.15 -1.49
CA PHE A 410 2.77 -19.34 -0.30
C PHE A 410 4.01 -18.50 -0.01
N ASN A 411 3.77 -17.23 0.35
CA ASN A 411 4.73 -16.39 1.05
C ASN A 411 4.00 -15.80 2.25
N GLY A 412 4.46 -16.09 3.46
CA GLY A 412 3.67 -15.79 4.64
C GLY A 412 4.48 -15.55 5.89
N PHE A 413 3.79 -15.61 7.02
CA PHE A 413 4.35 -15.26 8.32
C PHE A 413 3.69 -16.04 9.45
N ASN A 414 4.39 -16.12 10.57
CA ASN A 414 3.82 -16.56 11.84
C ASN A 414 3.40 -15.35 12.66
N ALA A 415 2.25 -15.45 13.31
CA ALA A 415 1.75 -14.48 14.28
C ALA A 415 0.91 -15.21 15.32
N TYR A 416 1.57 -15.93 16.23
CA TYR A 416 0.88 -16.77 17.22
C TYR A 416 -0.04 -15.98 18.16
N TRP A 417 0.23 -14.68 18.32
CA TRP A 417 -0.43 -13.76 19.25
C TRP A 417 -1.81 -13.27 18.78
N LEU A 418 -2.23 -13.54 17.54
CA LEU A 418 -3.42 -12.93 16.92
C LEU A 418 -4.69 -13.08 17.76
N MET A 419 -4.96 -14.30 18.26
CA MET A 419 -6.15 -14.56 19.09
C MET A 419 -6.09 -13.80 20.42
N TYR A 420 -4.96 -13.84 21.12
CA TYR A 420 -4.76 -13.13 22.39
C TYR A 420 -4.94 -11.63 22.24
N VAL A 421 -4.32 -11.04 21.22
CA VAL A 421 -4.43 -9.59 20.96
C VAL A 421 -5.84 -9.21 20.51
N ALA A 422 -6.54 -10.09 19.79
CA ALA A 422 -7.96 -9.87 19.46
C ALA A 422 -8.88 -9.89 20.69
N SER A 423 -8.49 -10.54 21.77
CA SER A 423 -9.32 -10.64 22.98
C SER A 423 -9.52 -9.33 23.72
N ASN A 424 -8.55 -8.43 23.64
CA ASN A 424 -8.66 -7.09 24.22
C ASN A 424 -9.16 -6.10 23.16
N PRO A 425 -10.34 -5.46 23.34
CA PRO A 425 -10.86 -4.50 22.39
C PRO A 425 -9.91 -3.34 22.04
N SER A 426 -9.05 -2.90 22.98
CA SER A 426 -8.13 -1.78 22.74
C SER A 426 -6.95 -2.15 21.84
N THR A 427 -6.61 -3.44 21.75
CA THR A 427 -5.49 -3.93 20.91
C THR A 427 -5.97 -4.76 19.73
N ARG A 428 -7.25 -5.18 19.69
CA ARG A 428 -7.86 -5.97 18.61
C ARG A 428 -7.62 -5.42 17.22
N ASP A 429 -7.56 -4.09 17.07
CA ASP A 429 -7.33 -3.47 15.76
C ASP A 429 -5.94 -3.79 15.18
N LYS A 430 -4.96 -4.17 16.02
CA LYS A 430 -3.64 -4.63 15.56
C LYS A 430 -3.75 -5.87 14.67
N VAL A 431 -4.70 -6.78 14.91
CA VAL A 431 -4.96 -7.94 14.03
C VAL A 431 -5.39 -7.49 12.64
N ARG A 432 -6.35 -6.53 12.57
CA ARG A 432 -6.81 -5.96 11.29
C ARG A 432 -5.65 -5.26 10.57
N ILE A 433 -4.85 -4.49 11.30
CA ILE A 433 -3.69 -3.79 10.74
C ILE A 433 -2.67 -4.79 10.20
N THR A 434 -2.33 -5.83 10.96
CA THR A 434 -1.38 -6.87 10.53
C THR A 434 -1.83 -7.56 9.26
N PHE A 435 -3.09 -8.01 9.16
CA PHE A 435 -3.58 -8.63 7.92
C PHE A 435 -3.65 -7.66 6.75
N LYS A 436 -4.04 -6.41 7.00
CA LYS A 436 -4.01 -5.36 5.97
C LYS A 436 -2.59 -5.15 5.45
N ARG A 437 -1.61 -5.04 6.35
CA ARG A 437 -0.19 -4.90 5.97
C ARG A 437 0.31 -6.14 5.25
N ALA A 438 0.01 -7.33 5.75
CA ALA A 438 0.42 -8.56 5.11
C ALA A 438 -0.03 -8.63 3.64
N SER A 439 -1.32 -8.33 3.41
CA SER A 439 -1.90 -8.20 2.08
C SER A 439 -1.17 -7.15 1.23
N GLN A 440 -0.87 -5.96 1.79
CA GLN A 440 -0.08 -4.91 1.11
C GLN A 440 1.37 -5.29 0.80
N TYR A 441 1.93 -6.34 1.39
CA TYR A 441 3.26 -6.86 1.04
C TYR A 441 3.17 -8.16 0.24
N GLY A 442 1.97 -8.49 -0.27
CA GLY A 442 1.69 -9.66 -1.10
C GLY A 442 1.81 -11.00 -0.36
N MET A 443 1.90 -10.97 0.97
CA MET A 443 1.82 -12.19 1.77
C MET A 443 0.41 -12.75 1.69
N ASN A 444 0.28 -14.07 1.65
CA ASN A 444 -1.01 -14.73 1.41
C ASN A 444 -1.37 -15.82 2.42
N VAL A 445 -0.51 -16.12 3.39
CA VAL A 445 -0.82 -17.05 4.48
C VAL A 445 -0.26 -16.56 5.81
N ALA A 446 -1.01 -16.79 6.88
CA ALA A 446 -0.58 -16.61 8.25
C ALA A 446 -0.72 -17.92 9.01
N ARG A 447 0.31 -18.29 9.77
CA ARG A 447 0.23 -19.38 10.73
C ARG A 447 0.05 -18.82 12.14
N THR A 448 -0.92 -19.35 12.88
CA THR A 448 -1.28 -18.84 14.21
C THR A 448 -1.87 -19.93 15.09
N TRP A 449 -1.92 -19.67 16.40
CA TRP A 449 -2.37 -20.64 17.39
C TRP A 449 -3.88 -20.56 17.52
N ALA A 450 -4.53 -21.70 17.32
CA ALA A 450 -5.91 -21.91 17.73
C ALA A 450 -5.91 -22.61 19.09
N PHE A 451 -5.02 -22.22 20.02
CA PHE A 451 -4.97 -22.71 21.39
C PHE A 451 -4.47 -21.64 22.37
N SER A 452 -4.89 -21.80 23.61
CA SER A 452 -4.35 -21.16 24.81
C SER A 452 -4.82 -22.01 25.98
N ASP A 453 -4.09 -23.07 26.29
CA ASP A 453 -4.54 -24.10 27.23
C ASP A 453 -4.05 -23.75 28.64
N GLY A 454 -4.99 -23.39 29.53
CA GLY A 454 -4.67 -22.90 30.87
C GLY A 454 -4.06 -21.49 30.92
N GLY A 455 -3.59 -21.09 32.11
CA GLY A 455 -2.97 -19.77 32.35
C GLY A 455 -3.96 -18.62 32.56
N ASN A 456 -3.49 -17.38 32.36
CA ASN A 456 -4.23 -16.14 32.71
C ASN A 456 -5.32 -15.75 31.69
N LEU A 457 -5.18 -16.12 30.42
CA LEU A 457 -6.16 -15.82 29.35
C LEU A 457 -6.47 -17.07 28.50
N PRO A 458 -7.01 -18.15 29.10
CA PRO A 458 -7.20 -19.42 28.41
C PRO A 458 -8.29 -19.34 27.34
N LEU A 459 -8.07 -20.04 26.23
CA LEU A 459 -9.13 -20.49 25.32
C LEU A 459 -9.80 -21.73 25.88
N GLN A 460 -9.00 -22.71 26.32
CA GLN A 460 -9.48 -23.88 27.05
C GLN A 460 -9.05 -23.76 28.52
N ILE A 461 -10.04 -23.59 29.38
CA ILE A 461 -9.86 -23.35 30.83
C ILE A 461 -9.51 -24.67 31.53
N SER A 462 -10.27 -25.71 31.21
CA SER A 462 -10.11 -27.10 31.63
C SER A 462 -10.62 -28.02 30.51
N PRO A 463 -10.39 -29.34 30.56
CA PRO A 463 -10.82 -30.23 29.48
C PRO A 463 -12.31 -30.10 29.18
N GLY A 464 -12.66 -29.69 27.96
CA GLY A 464 -14.04 -29.49 27.52
C GLY A 464 -14.73 -28.20 27.99
N ASN A 465 -14.03 -27.34 28.74
CA ASN A 465 -14.54 -26.04 29.20
C ASN A 465 -13.79 -24.89 28.51
N TYR A 466 -14.53 -24.03 27.81
CA TYR A 466 -13.97 -23.05 26.89
C TYR A 466 -14.38 -21.63 27.23
N ASN A 467 -13.46 -20.70 27.01
CA ASN A 467 -13.72 -19.28 27.10
C ASN A 467 -14.32 -18.77 25.78
N GLU A 468 -15.64 -18.54 25.79
CA GLU A 468 -16.38 -18.05 24.62
C GLU A 468 -15.85 -16.70 24.09
N ALA A 469 -15.40 -15.80 24.96
CA ALA A 469 -14.83 -14.52 24.53
C ALA A 469 -13.51 -14.73 23.76
N MET A 470 -12.72 -15.72 24.13
CA MET A 470 -11.50 -16.09 23.41
C MET A 470 -11.82 -16.76 22.07
N PHE A 471 -12.84 -17.63 22.02
CA PHE A 471 -13.32 -18.19 20.76
C PHE A 471 -13.82 -17.12 19.78
N LYS A 472 -14.59 -16.13 20.26
CA LYS A 472 -15.00 -14.97 19.44
C LYS A 472 -13.81 -14.14 18.96
N SER A 473 -12.70 -14.17 19.67
CA SER A 473 -11.46 -13.51 19.25
C SER A 473 -10.78 -14.27 18.11
N LEU A 474 -10.78 -15.61 18.15
CA LEU A 474 -10.37 -16.44 17.02
C LEU A 474 -11.33 -16.28 15.83
N ASP A 475 -12.65 -16.16 16.08
CA ASP A 475 -13.66 -15.88 15.05
C ASP A 475 -13.33 -14.57 14.31
N TYR A 476 -12.92 -13.54 15.06
CA TYR A 476 -12.45 -12.27 14.51
C TYR A 476 -11.19 -12.45 13.65
N VAL A 477 -10.20 -13.22 14.11
CA VAL A 477 -8.98 -13.51 13.34
C VAL A 477 -9.33 -14.15 11.99
N VAL A 478 -10.16 -15.19 11.97
CA VAL A 478 -10.63 -15.86 10.73
C VAL A 478 -11.35 -14.85 9.84
N SER A 479 -12.27 -14.04 10.39
CA SER A 479 -13.01 -13.04 9.61
C SER A 479 -12.10 -11.99 8.96
N GLN A 480 -11.06 -11.53 9.68
CA GLN A 480 -10.14 -10.52 9.16
C GLN A 480 -9.17 -11.12 8.14
N ALA A 481 -8.70 -12.34 8.36
CA ALA A 481 -7.86 -13.04 7.38
C ALA A 481 -8.60 -13.17 6.04
N ASN A 482 -9.87 -13.60 6.06
CA ASN A 482 -10.73 -13.65 4.87
C ASN A 482 -10.86 -12.27 4.20
N LYS A 483 -11.14 -11.23 4.99
CA LYS A 483 -11.33 -9.85 4.49
C LYS A 483 -10.12 -9.34 3.71
N TYR A 484 -8.91 -9.77 4.07
CA TYR A 484 -7.66 -9.32 3.47
C TYR A 484 -6.99 -10.37 2.56
N GLY A 485 -7.67 -11.47 2.26
CA GLY A 485 -7.17 -12.50 1.36
C GLY A 485 -6.00 -13.30 1.90
N ILE A 486 -5.93 -13.48 3.21
CA ILE A 486 -4.88 -14.23 3.91
C ILE A 486 -5.44 -15.58 4.35
N TYR A 487 -4.81 -16.67 3.91
CA TYR A 487 -5.12 -18.02 4.37
C TYR A 487 -4.60 -18.24 5.81
N LEU A 488 -5.22 -19.16 6.54
CA LEU A 488 -4.78 -19.52 7.88
C LEU A 488 -4.27 -20.97 7.98
N ILE A 489 -3.12 -21.16 8.62
CA ILE A 489 -2.73 -22.44 9.23
C ILE A 489 -3.01 -22.32 10.72
N LEU A 490 -3.85 -23.21 11.24
CA LEU A 490 -4.27 -23.20 12.65
C LEU A 490 -3.66 -24.38 13.40
N SER A 491 -2.73 -24.10 14.30
CA SER A 491 -2.17 -25.09 15.22
C SER A 491 -3.11 -25.38 16.38
N LEU A 492 -3.34 -26.66 16.64
CA LEU A 492 -4.36 -27.14 17.57
C LEU A 492 -3.82 -27.36 18.99
N VAL A 493 -2.51 -27.55 19.17
CA VAL A 493 -1.87 -27.65 20.49
C VAL A 493 -0.37 -27.38 20.36
N ASN A 494 0.31 -27.07 21.47
CA ASN A 494 1.77 -26.89 21.51
C ASN A 494 2.48 -28.09 22.14
N ASN A 495 3.72 -28.35 21.72
CA ASN A 495 4.67 -29.17 22.50
C ASN A 495 5.20 -28.42 23.73
N TRP A 496 5.35 -27.10 23.64
CA TRP A 496 5.99 -26.28 24.67
C TRP A 496 5.01 -25.65 25.66
N ALA A 497 5.53 -25.28 26.84
CA ALA A 497 4.83 -24.50 27.86
C ALA A 497 5.04 -22.98 27.64
N PRO A 498 4.17 -22.08 28.17
CA PRO A 498 2.94 -22.37 28.92
C PRO A 498 1.84 -22.97 28.04
N GLY A 499 0.99 -23.82 28.62
CA GLY A 499 0.02 -24.64 27.90
C GLY A 499 0.62 -25.92 27.30
N GLY A 500 0.07 -26.36 26.16
CA GLY A 500 0.58 -27.49 25.39
C GLY A 500 0.41 -28.86 26.07
N LYS A 501 1.16 -29.87 25.62
CA LYS A 501 1.03 -31.26 26.10
C LYS A 501 1.15 -31.41 27.63
N LYS A 502 2.02 -30.61 28.25
CA LYS A 502 2.22 -30.59 29.70
C LYS A 502 0.93 -30.23 30.45
N GLN A 503 0.15 -29.28 29.94
CA GLN A 503 -1.11 -28.87 30.56
C GLN A 503 -2.16 -29.98 30.49
N TYR A 504 -2.24 -30.71 29.37
CA TYR A 504 -3.14 -31.86 29.22
C TYR A 504 -2.80 -32.99 30.18
N VAL A 505 -1.52 -33.30 30.34
CA VAL A 505 -1.03 -34.28 31.33
C VAL A 505 -1.35 -33.80 32.75
N GLN A 506 -1.16 -32.51 33.05
CA GLN A 506 -1.49 -31.95 34.36
C GLN A 506 -2.99 -32.01 34.66
N TRP A 507 -3.86 -31.72 33.68
CA TRP A 507 -5.30 -31.88 33.86
C TRP A 507 -5.68 -33.33 34.16
N ALA A 508 -5.07 -34.31 33.50
CA ALA A 508 -5.31 -35.72 33.80
C ALA A 508 -4.81 -36.10 35.21
N ARG A 509 -3.63 -35.61 35.63
CA ARG A 509 -3.13 -35.80 37.01
C ARG A 509 -4.06 -35.22 38.06
N ASN A 510 -4.60 -34.03 37.83
CA ASN A 510 -5.55 -33.38 38.73
C ASN A 510 -6.88 -34.16 38.85
N GLN A 511 -7.19 -35.03 37.89
CA GLN A 511 -8.34 -35.95 37.92
C GLN A 511 -7.98 -37.33 38.49
N GLY A 512 -6.78 -37.50 39.07
CA GLY A 512 -6.35 -38.74 39.72
C GLY A 512 -5.64 -39.74 38.79
N HIS A 513 -5.34 -39.40 37.53
CA HIS A 513 -4.61 -40.31 36.64
C HIS A 513 -3.11 -40.28 36.90
N SER A 514 -2.50 -41.45 37.05
CA SER A 514 -1.05 -41.60 37.25
C SER A 514 -0.28 -41.51 35.93
N LEU A 515 0.15 -40.30 35.57
CA LEU A 515 1.01 -40.03 34.40
C LEU A 515 2.42 -39.62 34.84
N LYS A 516 3.44 -40.23 34.24
CA LYS A 516 4.87 -40.11 34.60
C LYS A 516 5.53 -38.88 34.00
N ASN A 517 5.26 -38.56 32.74
CA ASN A 517 5.93 -37.44 32.06
C ASN A 517 5.03 -36.78 31.01
N ASP A 518 5.51 -35.69 30.41
CA ASP A 518 4.74 -34.89 29.46
C ASP A 518 4.43 -35.64 28.15
N ASP A 519 5.21 -36.66 27.79
CA ASP A 519 5.00 -37.48 26.59
C ASP A 519 3.90 -38.54 26.78
N ASP A 520 3.42 -38.75 28.00
CA ASP A 520 2.18 -39.51 28.23
C ASP A 520 0.97 -38.85 27.58
N PHE A 521 1.07 -37.57 27.19
CA PHE A 521 0.11 -36.91 26.30
C PHE A 521 -0.19 -37.74 25.05
N TYR A 522 0.83 -38.35 24.46
CA TYR A 522 0.72 -39.08 23.20
C TYR A 522 0.12 -40.48 23.36
N SER A 523 0.21 -41.10 24.54
CA SER A 523 -0.14 -42.50 24.75
C SER A 523 -1.32 -42.72 25.71
N SER A 524 -1.57 -41.80 26.64
CA SER A 524 -2.65 -41.92 27.62
C SER A 524 -4.02 -41.77 26.95
N PRO A 525 -4.94 -42.74 27.10
CA PRO A 525 -6.29 -42.63 26.55
C PRO A 525 -7.04 -41.37 27.01
N VAL A 526 -6.74 -40.90 28.23
CA VAL A 526 -7.40 -39.72 28.82
C VAL A 526 -6.96 -38.43 28.12
N THR A 527 -5.65 -38.22 27.97
CA THR A 527 -5.12 -37.01 27.29
C THR A 527 -5.47 -37.02 25.81
N GLN A 528 -5.44 -38.19 25.17
CA GLN A 528 -5.92 -38.35 23.79
C GLN A 528 -7.40 -38.00 23.67
N THR A 529 -8.24 -38.37 24.65
CA THR A 529 -9.67 -38.01 24.67
C THR A 529 -9.86 -36.51 24.83
N TYR A 530 -9.13 -35.87 25.73
CA TYR A 530 -9.15 -34.41 25.89
C TYR A 530 -8.79 -33.70 24.58
N TYR A 531 -7.72 -34.13 23.91
CA TYR A 531 -7.32 -33.58 22.62
C TYR A 531 -8.39 -33.82 21.53
N LYS A 532 -8.96 -35.02 21.43
CA LYS A 532 -10.04 -35.30 20.47
C LYS A 532 -11.29 -34.45 20.69
N ASN A 533 -11.65 -34.20 21.95
CA ASN A 533 -12.76 -33.31 22.29
C ASN A 533 -12.42 -31.87 21.88
N TYR A 534 -11.21 -31.41 22.17
CA TYR A 534 -10.71 -30.10 21.74
C TYR A 534 -10.79 -29.90 20.23
N VAL A 535 -10.22 -30.84 19.47
CA VAL A 535 -10.22 -30.85 18.01
C VAL A 535 -11.66 -30.77 17.48
N LYS A 536 -12.57 -31.59 18.01
CA LYS A 536 -13.98 -31.57 17.60
C LYS A 536 -14.60 -30.19 17.84
N THR A 537 -14.39 -29.60 19.00
CA THR A 537 -14.89 -28.26 19.33
C THR A 537 -14.37 -27.20 18.36
N VAL A 538 -13.06 -27.14 18.12
CA VAL A 538 -12.47 -26.13 17.23
C VAL A 538 -12.94 -26.29 15.79
N LEU A 539 -12.91 -27.51 15.24
CA LEU A 539 -13.28 -27.74 13.84
C LEU A 539 -14.77 -27.48 13.59
N THR A 540 -15.65 -27.79 14.55
CA THR A 540 -17.10 -27.63 14.41
C THR A 540 -17.62 -26.28 14.93
N ARG A 541 -16.73 -25.40 15.44
CA ARG A 541 -17.07 -24.05 15.87
C ARG A 541 -17.74 -23.28 14.73
N VAL A 542 -18.97 -22.82 14.94
CA VAL A 542 -19.63 -21.85 14.07
C VAL A 542 -19.11 -20.46 14.41
N ASN A 543 -18.40 -19.86 13.45
CA ASN A 543 -17.84 -18.53 13.59
C ASN A 543 -18.97 -17.50 13.80
N SER A 544 -18.93 -16.77 14.92
CA SER A 544 -20.02 -15.84 15.26
C SER A 544 -20.14 -14.63 14.33
N LEU A 545 -19.14 -14.37 13.48
CA LEU A 545 -19.12 -13.23 12.56
C LEU A 545 -19.44 -13.65 11.11
N THR A 546 -19.02 -14.85 10.69
CA THR A 546 -19.22 -15.32 9.32
C THR A 546 -20.41 -16.28 9.19
N GLY A 547 -20.89 -16.84 10.30
CA GLY A 547 -21.96 -17.86 10.32
C GLY A 547 -21.53 -19.23 9.78
N LYS A 548 -20.26 -19.41 9.43
CA LYS A 548 -19.72 -20.67 8.90
C LYS A 548 -19.04 -21.47 10.00
N ALA A 549 -19.21 -22.79 9.98
CA ALA A 549 -18.35 -23.66 10.78
C ALA A 549 -16.90 -23.56 10.27
N TYR A 550 -15.91 -23.65 11.15
CA TYR A 550 -14.50 -23.55 10.76
C TYR A 550 -14.12 -24.61 9.72
N LYS A 551 -14.60 -25.85 9.88
CA LYS A 551 -14.45 -26.93 8.89
C LYS A 551 -15.06 -26.65 7.51
N ASP A 552 -15.89 -25.62 7.41
CA ASP A 552 -16.58 -25.19 6.18
C ASP A 552 -16.10 -23.80 5.69
N ASP A 553 -15.10 -23.18 6.34
CA ASP A 553 -14.57 -21.87 5.98
C ASP A 553 -13.23 -21.98 5.22
N PRO A 554 -13.20 -21.78 3.88
CA PRO A 554 -11.99 -21.95 3.06
C PRO A 554 -10.91 -20.90 3.33
N THR A 555 -11.16 -19.93 4.22
CA THR A 555 -10.14 -19.03 4.77
C THR A 555 -9.09 -19.83 5.53
N ILE A 556 -9.50 -20.88 6.22
CA ILE A 556 -8.58 -21.85 6.80
C ILE A 556 -8.01 -22.65 5.63
N PHE A 557 -6.70 -22.68 5.52
CA PHE A 557 -5.99 -23.46 4.49
C PHE A 557 -5.68 -24.85 5.01
N ALA A 558 -5.19 -24.94 6.24
CA ALA A 558 -4.83 -26.21 6.85
C ALA A 558 -4.95 -26.19 8.38
N TRP A 559 -5.19 -27.38 8.91
CA TRP A 559 -4.98 -27.69 10.32
C TRP A 559 -3.56 -28.18 10.55
N GLU A 560 -2.99 -27.82 11.68
CA GLU A 560 -1.73 -28.36 12.19
C GLU A 560 -2.03 -29.15 13.47
N LEU A 561 -1.65 -30.43 13.51
CA LEU A 561 -1.94 -31.29 14.67
C LEU A 561 -1.32 -30.72 15.95
N MET A 562 -0.04 -30.35 15.90
CA MET A 562 0.70 -29.85 17.06
C MET A 562 1.92 -29.05 16.61
N ASN A 563 2.17 -27.89 17.21
CA ASN A 563 3.41 -27.16 17.01
C ASN A 563 4.61 -27.91 17.63
N GLU A 564 5.59 -28.27 16.79
CA GLU A 564 6.90 -28.83 17.15
C GLU A 564 6.86 -30.06 18.07
N PRO A 565 6.15 -31.15 17.68
CA PRO A 565 6.01 -32.32 18.54
C PRO A 565 7.37 -32.99 18.79
N ARG A 566 7.73 -33.13 20.06
CA ARG A 566 8.89 -33.92 20.51
C ARG A 566 8.43 -35.04 21.43
N CYS A 567 9.08 -36.19 21.33
CA CYS A 567 8.78 -37.37 22.12
C CYS A 567 10.06 -38.19 22.41
N TYR A 568 10.13 -38.88 23.55
CA TYR A 568 11.23 -39.82 23.80
C TYR A 568 11.17 -41.07 22.90
N SER A 569 10.04 -41.34 22.23
CA SER A 569 9.83 -42.54 21.40
C SER A 569 9.16 -42.23 20.07
N GLN A 570 9.86 -42.58 18.98
CA GLN A 570 9.34 -42.46 17.62
C GLN A 570 8.09 -43.31 17.37
N LYS A 571 8.03 -44.51 17.98
CA LYS A 571 6.87 -45.40 17.84
C LYS A 571 5.62 -44.79 18.48
N ILE A 572 5.76 -44.16 19.64
CA ILE A 572 4.65 -43.51 20.35
C ILE A 572 4.13 -42.32 19.53
N LEU A 573 5.04 -41.44 19.07
CA LEU A 573 4.64 -40.29 18.27
C LEU A 573 4.00 -40.71 16.94
N GLN A 574 4.56 -41.70 16.23
CA GLN A 574 3.98 -42.22 14.99
C GLN A 574 2.55 -42.77 15.21
N ALA A 575 2.33 -43.52 16.29
CA ALA A 575 1.02 -44.05 16.62
C ALA A 575 0.00 -42.92 16.90
N TRP A 576 0.43 -41.89 17.65
CA TRP A 576 -0.40 -40.73 17.92
C TRP A 576 -0.73 -39.94 16.65
N VAL A 577 0.26 -39.64 15.80
CA VAL A 577 0.03 -38.91 14.53
C VAL A 577 -0.93 -39.68 13.63
N SER A 578 -0.76 -41.01 13.52
CA SER A 578 -1.69 -41.88 12.77
C SER A 578 -3.12 -41.78 13.28
N GLN A 579 -3.31 -41.91 14.60
CA GLN A 579 -4.63 -41.87 15.21
C GLN A 579 -5.29 -40.48 15.13
N MET A 580 -4.55 -39.41 15.43
CA MET A 580 -5.11 -38.06 15.47
C MET A 580 -5.35 -37.49 14.07
N SER A 581 -4.49 -37.78 13.10
CA SER A 581 -4.74 -37.37 11.71
C SER A 581 -5.98 -38.03 11.12
N ALA A 582 -6.18 -39.33 11.36
CA ALA A 582 -7.40 -40.04 10.97
C ALA A 582 -8.64 -39.46 11.65
N TYR A 583 -8.54 -39.12 12.95
CA TYR A 583 -9.65 -38.51 13.69
C TYR A 583 -10.03 -37.12 13.15
N VAL A 584 -9.05 -36.24 12.90
CA VAL A 584 -9.29 -34.93 12.28
C VAL A 584 -10.01 -35.10 10.93
N LYS A 585 -9.51 -36.00 10.06
CA LYS A 585 -10.12 -36.27 8.75
C LYS A 585 -11.51 -36.91 8.81
N SER A 586 -11.85 -37.56 9.93
CA SER A 586 -13.22 -38.06 10.15
C SER A 586 -14.24 -36.93 10.38
N ILE A 587 -13.78 -35.78 10.88
CA ILE A 587 -14.60 -34.60 11.16
C ILE A 587 -14.57 -33.63 9.97
N ASP A 588 -13.40 -33.38 9.40
CA ASP A 588 -13.17 -32.40 8.33
C ASP A 588 -12.44 -33.05 7.14
N LYS A 589 -13.16 -33.16 6.02
CA LYS A 589 -12.65 -33.66 4.74
C LYS A 589 -12.37 -32.54 3.73
N ASN A 590 -12.67 -31.30 4.09
CA ASN A 590 -12.52 -30.12 3.22
C ASN A 590 -11.09 -29.58 3.30
N HIS A 591 -10.56 -29.43 4.51
CA HIS A 591 -9.25 -28.82 4.75
C HIS A 591 -8.07 -29.79 4.62
N LEU A 592 -6.91 -29.20 4.31
CA LEU A 592 -5.65 -29.90 4.39
C LEU A 592 -5.21 -30.05 5.85
N LEU A 593 -4.37 -31.05 6.10
CA LEU A 593 -3.83 -31.39 7.41
C LEU A 593 -2.34 -31.64 7.31
N GLU A 594 -1.59 -31.07 8.24
CA GLU A 594 -0.18 -31.38 8.45
C GLU A 594 0.12 -31.58 9.94
N VAL A 595 1.33 -32.05 10.26
CA VAL A 595 1.68 -32.55 11.59
C VAL A 595 2.22 -31.45 12.52
N GLY A 596 2.97 -30.50 11.97
CA GLY A 596 3.68 -29.41 12.65
C GLY A 596 5.13 -29.75 12.99
N LEU A 597 5.78 -30.58 12.17
CA LEU A 597 7.13 -31.07 12.43
C LEU A 597 8.18 -29.97 12.21
N GLU A 598 9.19 -29.96 13.09
CA GLU A 598 10.42 -29.21 12.85
C GLU A 598 11.21 -29.79 11.65
N GLY A 599 11.06 -31.08 11.38
CA GLY A 599 11.63 -31.77 10.22
C GLY A 599 12.67 -32.85 10.52
N PHE A 600 12.93 -33.20 11.79
CA PHE A 600 13.96 -34.19 12.11
C PHE A 600 13.71 -35.57 11.45
N TYR A 601 14.75 -36.12 10.84
CA TYR A 601 14.75 -37.49 10.31
C TYR A 601 14.89 -38.51 11.44
N GLY A 602 14.15 -39.61 11.33
CA GLY A 602 14.14 -40.69 12.31
C GLY A 602 14.72 -42.00 11.80
N ASP A 603 14.29 -43.10 12.43
CA ASP A 603 14.79 -44.46 12.20
C ASP A 603 14.33 -45.04 10.87
N SER A 604 13.29 -44.49 10.23
CA SER A 604 12.90 -44.94 8.89
C SER A 604 13.91 -44.54 7.80
N THR A 605 14.78 -43.56 8.09
CA THR A 605 15.90 -43.17 7.21
C THR A 605 17.16 -42.84 8.04
N PRO A 606 17.82 -43.83 8.65
CA PRO A 606 18.94 -43.59 9.57
C PRO A 606 20.10 -42.79 8.94
N GLN A 607 20.38 -43.03 7.67
CA GLN A 607 21.40 -42.32 6.89
C GLN A 607 21.12 -40.81 6.75
N LYS A 608 19.86 -40.38 6.89
CA LYS A 608 19.47 -38.97 6.81
C LYS A 608 19.52 -38.23 8.14
N LYS A 609 19.71 -38.95 9.26
CA LYS A 609 19.95 -38.31 10.58
C LYS A 609 21.18 -37.40 10.57
N ARG A 610 22.13 -37.60 9.65
CA ARG A 610 23.27 -36.68 9.44
C ARG A 610 22.87 -35.24 9.07
N PHE A 611 21.63 -35.03 8.61
CA PHE A 611 21.10 -33.70 8.32
C PHE A 611 20.50 -33.04 9.56
N ASN A 612 20.19 -33.80 10.62
CA ASN A 612 19.58 -33.27 11.83
C ASN A 612 20.57 -32.36 12.57
N PRO A 613 20.08 -31.24 13.14
CA PRO A 613 20.84 -30.47 14.10
C PRO A 613 20.86 -31.22 15.44
N GLY A 614 21.92 -31.98 15.70
CA GLY A 614 22.11 -32.71 16.95
C GLY A 614 21.33 -34.02 17.04
N ASN A 615 20.91 -34.38 18.26
CA ASN A 615 20.27 -35.66 18.55
C ASN A 615 18.81 -35.71 18.06
N GLY A 616 18.27 -36.93 17.90
CA GLY A 616 16.88 -37.13 17.50
C GLY A 616 15.88 -36.64 18.55
N VAL A 617 14.74 -36.10 18.10
CA VAL A 617 13.68 -35.53 18.96
C VAL A 617 12.42 -36.41 19.05
N GLY A 618 12.51 -37.65 18.56
CA GLY A 618 11.40 -38.60 18.50
C GLY A 618 10.43 -38.41 17.35
N SER A 619 10.54 -37.36 16.55
CA SER A 619 9.86 -37.28 15.26
C SER A 619 10.66 -38.00 14.17
N ASP A 620 9.95 -38.38 13.11
CA ASP A 620 10.54 -38.94 11.91
C ASP A 620 9.82 -38.37 10.68
N PHE A 621 10.49 -37.42 10.02
CA PHE A 621 9.95 -36.69 8.87
C PHE A 621 9.36 -37.60 7.80
N ILE A 622 9.94 -38.78 7.53
CA ILE A 622 9.46 -39.66 6.46
C ILE A 622 8.26 -40.47 6.93
N SER A 623 8.36 -41.19 8.06
CA SER A 623 7.29 -42.09 8.49
C SER A 623 6.05 -41.35 8.99
N ASN A 624 6.22 -40.21 9.68
CA ASN A 624 5.10 -39.38 10.12
C ASN A 624 4.34 -38.80 8.92
N ASN A 625 5.04 -38.28 7.91
CA ASN A 625 4.40 -37.69 6.73
C ASN A 625 3.97 -38.71 5.67
N ARG A 626 4.28 -40.01 5.80
CA ARG A 626 3.82 -41.04 4.85
C ARG A 626 2.33 -41.35 5.01
N LEU A 627 1.75 -41.05 6.16
CA LEU A 627 0.34 -41.29 6.47
C LEU A 627 -0.57 -40.61 5.44
N ALA A 628 -1.60 -41.31 4.96
CA ALA A 628 -2.50 -40.81 3.93
C ALA A 628 -3.33 -39.60 4.39
N ALA A 629 -3.60 -39.49 5.69
CA ALA A 629 -4.34 -38.38 6.28
C ALA A 629 -3.53 -37.07 6.39
N VAL A 630 -2.20 -37.13 6.24
CA VAL A 630 -1.32 -35.96 6.22
C VAL A 630 -1.16 -35.51 4.77
N ASP A 631 -1.58 -34.30 4.41
CA ASP A 631 -1.67 -33.89 3.01
C ASP A 631 -0.38 -33.24 2.48
N PHE A 632 0.38 -32.58 3.35
CA PHE A 632 1.63 -31.91 3.00
C PHE A 632 2.61 -31.94 4.17
N THR A 633 3.87 -31.63 3.89
CA THR A 633 4.94 -31.69 4.88
C THR A 633 5.37 -30.29 5.30
N THR A 634 5.93 -30.20 6.50
CA THR A 634 6.41 -28.95 7.09
C THR A 634 7.81 -29.15 7.67
N ILE A 635 8.60 -28.08 7.65
CA ILE A 635 9.88 -27.99 8.34
C ILE A 635 10.03 -26.61 8.98
N HIS A 636 10.72 -26.59 10.12
CA HIS A 636 11.17 -25.38 10.79
C HIS A 636 12.68 -25.21 10.57
N LEU A 637 13.18 -24.00 10.82
CA LEU A 637 14.58 -23.67 10.54
C LEU A 637 15.09 -22.57 11.48
N TYR A 638 15.84 -22.97 12.51
CA TYR A 638 16.47 -22.06 13.47
C TYR A 638 17.99 -22.29 13.61
N PRO A 639 18.80 -21.97 12.59
CA PRO A 639 20.25 -22.18 12.63
C PRO A 639 20.94 -21.45 13.78
N ASP A 640 20.39 -20.31 14.21
CA ASP A 640 20.92 -19.52 15.33
C ASP A 640 20.79 -20.27 16.68
N LEU A 641 19.77 -21.12 16.84
CA LEU A 641 19.54 -21.94 18.04
C LEU A 641 20.18 -23.31 17.93
N TRP A 642 20.16 -23.89 16.73
CA TRP A 642 20.58 -25.26 16.47
C TRP A 642 22.10 -25.42 16.27
N ALA A 643 22.77 -24.36 15.86
CA ALA A 643 24.22 -24.33 15.65
C ALA A 643 24.84 -23.08 16.32
N PRO A 644 24.72 -22.94 17.66
CA PRO A 644 25.19 -21.76 18.36
C PRO A 644 26.70 -21.58 18.17
N GLY A 645 27.14 -20.33 17.98
CA GLY A 645 28.56 -20.00 17.78
C GLY A 645 29.12 -20.27 16.37
N SER A 646 28.37 -20.93 15.48
CA SER A 646 28.81 -21.15 14.09
C SER A 646 28.90 -19.85 13.30
N ASN A 647 29.86 -19.77 12.37
CA ASN A 647 29.97 -18.62 11.46
C ASN A 647 28.87 -18.65 10.37
N GLU A 648 28.74 -17.56 9.61
CA GLU A 648 27.69 -17.40 8.58
C GLU A 648 27.79 -18.43 7.45
N HIS A 649 29.01 -18.80 7.04
CA HIS A 649 29.20 -19.77 5.97
C HIS A 649 28.64 -21.15 6.36
N VAL A 650 28.94 -21.61 7.58
CA VAL A 650 28.43 -22.89 8.11
C VAL A 650 26.91 -22.87 8.25
N ARG A 651 26.33 -21.77 8.76
CA ARG A 651 24.87 -21.62 8.86
C ARG A 651 24.19 -21.64 7.49
N ASN A 652 24.72 -20.92 6.51
CA ASN A 652 24.17 -20.91 5.15
C ASN A 652 24.24 -22.27 4.47
N ALA A 653 25.35 -23.00 4.66
CA ALA A 653 25.48 -24.37 4.18
C ALA A 653 24.46 -25.31 4.83
N PHE A 654 24.19 -25.14 6.13
CA PHE A 654 23.15 -25.89 6.83
C PHE A 654 21.75 -25.58 6.29
N ILE A 655 21.38 -24.29 6.15
CA ILE A 655 20.10 -23.85 5.57
C ILE A 655 19.85 -24.52 4.21
N ALA A 656 20.85 -24.46 3.32
CA ALA A 656 20.74 -25.05 2.00
C ALA A 656 20.56 -26.57 2.05
N LYS A 657 21.42 -27.28 2.80
CA LYS A 657 21.35 -28.74 2.94
C LYS A 657 20.02 -29.19 3.54
N TRP A 658 19.55 -28.51 4.59
CA TRP A 658 18.31 -28.81 5.27
C TRP A 658 17.12 -28.67 4.32
N ILE A 659 16.93 -27.50 3.71
CA ILE A 659 15.79 -27.25 2.81
C ILE A 659 15.84 -28.16 1.59
N GLN A 660 17.01 -28.34 0.97
CA GLN A 660 17.12 -29.16 -0.25
C GLN A 660 16.83 -30.65 0.02
N ALA A 661 17.31 -31.20 1.14
CA ALA A 661 17.03 -32.59 1.51
C ALA A 661 15.52 -32.83 1.69
N HIS A 662 14.84 -31.93 2.41
CA HIS A 662 13.41 -32.07 2.66
C HIS A 662 12.53 -31.79 1.44
N ILE A 663 12.94 -30.85 0.57
CA ILE A 663 12.30 -30.66 -0.74
C ILE A 663 12.44 -31.94 -1.57
N TYR A 664 13.65 -32.53 -1.61
CA TYR A 664 13.87 -33.78 -2.33
C TYR A 664 12.99 -34.91 -1.79
N ASP A 665 12.92 -35.10 -0.48
CA ASP A 665 12.10 -36.16 0.11
C ASP A 665 10.61 -35.94 -0.11
N SER A 666 10.15 -34.71 0.02
CA SER A 666 8.75 -34.36 -0.26
C SER A 666 8.40 -34.58 -1.73
N GLN A 667 9.35 -34.29 -2.62
CA GLN A 667 9.20 -34.49 -4.07
C GLN A 667 9.17 -35.98 -4.44
N VAL A 668 10.20 -36.73 -4.02
CA VAL A 668 10.54 -38.04 -4.58
C VAL A 668 9.99 -39.17 -3.74
N VAL A 669 10.10 -39.06 -2.41
CA VAL A 669 9.74 -40.14 -1.49
C VAL A 669 8.28 -40.04 -1.07
N LEU A 670 7.83 -38.85 -0.67
CA LEU A 670 6.48 -38.66 -0.12
C LEU A 670 5.46 -38.23 -1.17
N ARG A 671 5.92 -37.61 -2.28
CA ARG A 671 5.09 -37.03 -3.35
C ARG A 671 4.04 -36.05 -2.82
N LYS A 672 4.44 -35.21 -1.87
CA LYS A 672 3.61 -34.22 -1.19
C LYS A 672 4.27 -32.83 -1.30
N PRO A 673 3.48 -31.74 -1.25
CA PRO A 673 4.04 -30.40 -1.12
C PRO A 673 4.78 -30.24 0.20
N ILE A 674 5.73 -29.30 0.25
CA ILE A 674 6.42 -28.89 1.48
C ILE A 674 6.34 -27.38 1.68
N LEU A 675 6.10 -26.97 2.93
CA LEU A 675 6.24 -25.59 3.39
C LEU A 675 7.37 -25.48 4.42
N VAL A 676 8.16 -24.40 4.33
CA VAL A 676 9.00 -23.95 5.44
C VAL A 676 8.11 -23.12 6.35
N THR A 677 7.54 -23.70 7.41
CA THR A 677 6.51 -23.04 8.24
C THR A 677 7.09 -22.12 9.29
N GLU A 678 8.36 -22.28 9.65
CA GLU A 678 9.10 -21.34 10.49
C GLU A 678 10.54 -21.17 10.03
N PHE A 679 10.98 -19.92 9.90
CA PHE A 679 12.39 -19.56 9.78
C PHE A 679 12.59 -18.10 10.22
N GLY A 680 13.77 -17.74 10.71
CA GLY A 680 14.03 -16.35 11.07
C GLY A 680 15.46 -16.07 11.50
N LYS A 681 15.77 -14.78 11.67
CA LYS A 681 17.06 -14.30 12.21
C LYS A 681 16.82 -13.51 13.49
N SER A 682 17.38 -13.99 14.60
CA SER A 682 17.24 -13.30 15.88
C SER A 682 18.17 -12.09 15.97
N SER A 683 17.61 -10.98 16.43
CA SER A 683 18.35 -9.77 16.81
C SER A 683 19.22 -9.98 18.05
N ARG A 684 18.98 -11.05 18.82
CA ARG A 684 19.74 -11.42 20.02
C ARG A 684 21.07 -12.10 19.73
N VAL A 685 21.34 -12.49 18.47
CA VAL A 685 22.62 -13.09 18.08
C VAL A 685 23.70 -12.02 18.02
N LYS A 686 24.87 -12.32 18.60
CA LYS A 686 26.03 -11.42 18.58
C LYS A 686 26.40 -11.02 17.14
N GLY A 687 26.54 -9.72 16.90
CA GLY A 687 26.87 -9.17 15.58
C GLY A 687 25.71 -9.20 14.58
N TYR A 688 24.47 -9.25 15.07
CA TYR A 688 23.27 -9.08 14.26
C TYR A 688 23.25 -7.73 13.52
N THR A 689 22.75 -7.75 12.29
CA THR A 689 22.35 -6.56 11.54
C THR A 689 21.11 -6.91 10.70
N LEU A 690 20.31 -5.90 10.32
CA LEU A 690 19.19 -6.11 9.40
C LEU A 690 19.63 -6.74 8.07
N LYS A 691 20.82 -6.37 7.58
CA LYS A 691 21.40 -6.98 6.36
C LYS A 691 21.56 -8.50 6.48
N LYS A 692 21.94 -9.01 7.66
CA LYS A 692 22.08 -10.46 7.89
C LYS A 692 20.73 -11.16 7.90
N ARG A 693 19.70 -10.53 8.50
CA ARG A 693 18.32 -11.03 8.42
C ARG A 693 17.85 -11.09 6.97
N ASP A 694 18.06 -10.00 6.23
CA ASP A 694 17.65 -9.90 4.83
C ASP A 694 18.33 -10.98 3.97
N GLN A 695 19.61 -11.26 4.22
CA GLN A 695 20.35 -12.32 3.52
C GLN A 695 19.79 -13.72 3.83
N ASP A 696 19.52 -14.03 5.10
CA ASP A 696 18.97 -15.33 5.49
C ASP A 696 17.56 -15.51 4.89
N PHE A 697 16.74 -14.46 4.87
CA PHE A 697 15.42 -14.45 4.21
C PHE A 697 15.54 -14.71 2.71
N MET A 698 16.44 -13.98 2.02
CA MET A 698 16.69 -14.19 0.59
C MET A 698 17.16 -15.61 0.30
N ASN A 699 18.02 -16.20 1.15
CA ASN A 699 18.51 -17.57 0.97
C ASN A 699 17.37 -18.59 1.02
N VAL A 700 16.52 -18.53 2.04
CA VAL A 700 15.35 -19.42 2.19
C VAL A 700 14.38 -19.22 1.02
N PHE A 701 14.01 -17.96 0.73
CA PHE A 701 13.10 -17.62 -0.36
C PHE A 701 13.59 -18.08 -1.73
N ASN A 702 14.89 -17.98 -2.00
CA ASN A 702 15.48 -18.44 -3.25
C ASN A 702 15.44 -19.96 -3.39
N LEU A 703 15.70 -20.72 -2.33
CA LEU A 703 15.64 -22.18 -2.35
C LEU A 703 14.23 -22.68 -2.63
N VAL A 704 13.23 -22.10 -1.95
CA VAL A 704 11.82 -22.43 -2.17
C VAL A 704 11.37 -22.01 -3.58
N TYR A 705 11.66 -20.77 -4.00
CA TYR A 705 11.30 -20.28 -5.32
C TYR A 705 11.91 -21.12 -6.45
N ASN A 706 13.16 -21.57 -6.29
CA ASN A 706 13.82 -22.41 -7.28
C ASN A 706 13.17 -23.79 -7.45
N SER A 707 12.56 -24.33 -6.38
CA SER A 707 11.72 -25.51 -6.45
C SER A 707 10.38 -25.18 -7.12
N ALA A 708 9.67 -24.18 -6.61
CA ALA A 708 8.36 -23.76 -7.11
C ALA A 708 8.33 -23.47 -8.62
N ARG A 709 9.31 -22.69 -9.13
CA ARG A 709 9.39 -22.32 -10.56
C ARG A 709 9.59 -23.51 -11.49
N LYS A 710 10.08 -24.64 -10.98
CA LYS A 710 10.25 -25.91 -11.69
C LYS A 710 9.08 -26.87 -11.43
N ARG A 711 7.99 -26.39 -10.82
CA ARG A 711 6.87 -27.21 -10.30
C ARG A 711 7.33 -28.30 -9.33
N GLY A 712 8.38 -28.01 -8.57
CA GLY A 712 8.86 -28.86 -7.48
C GLY A 712 7.96 -28.76 -6.24
N SER A 713 8.29 -29.53 -5.22
CA SER A 713 7.52 -29.69 -3.98
C SER A 713 7.59 -28.47 -3.07
N GLY A 714 8.63 -27.63 -3.21
CA GLY A 714 8.83 -26.43 -2.41
C GLY A 714 7.74 -25.39 -2.72
N ALA A 715 6.71 -25.36 -1.88
CA ALA A 715 5.47 -24.66 -2.18
C ALA A 715 5.34 -23.30 -1.47
N GLY A 716 6.23 -22.98 -0.54
CA GLY A 716 6.21 -21.70 0.15
C GLY A 716 7.05 -21.64 1.42
N ALA A 717 7.13 -20.45 2.00
CA ALA A 717 7.85 -20.19 3.25
C ALA A 717 7.12 -19.15 4.11
N LEU A 718 7.14 -19.35 5.43
CA LEU A 718 6.55 -18.49 6.43
C LEU A 718 7.61 -18.12 7.47
N PHE A 719 7.91 -16.83 7.60
CA PHE A 719 8.93 -16.40 8.56
C PHE A 719 8.35 -16.29 9.98
N TRP A 720 9.19 -16.55 10.98
CA TRP A 720 8.93 -16.26 12.38
C TRP A 720 9.65 -14.95 12.74
N GLN A 721 8.98 -13.88 13.15
CA GLN A 721 7.52 -13.70 13.21
C GLN A 721 7.10 -12.26 12.83
N LEU A 722 5.86 -12.06 12.39
CA LEU A 722 5.34 -10.73 12.08
C LEU A 722 4.67 -10.13 13.32
N MET A 723 5.01 -8.88 13.62
CA MET A 723 4.41 -8.12 14.72
C MET A 723 3.88 -6.77 14.26
N ALA A 724 2.84 -6.27 14.93
CA ALA A 724 2.37 -4.90 14.76
C ALA A 724 3.22 -3.93 15.60
N GLN A 725 3.24 -2.65 15.21
CA GLN A 725 3.86 -1.59 16.02
C GLN A 725 3.26 -1.53 17.44
N GLY A 726 4.06 -1.15 18.44
CA GLY A 726 3.59 -1.00 19.82
C GLY A 726 3.28 -2.35 20.49
N MET A 727 4.07 -3.38 20.18
CA MET A 727 3.98 -4.73 20.77
C MET A 727 5.34 -5.17 21.34
N GLU A 728 6.22 -4.25 21.69
CA GLU A 728 7.62 -4.50 22.06
C GLU A 728 7.75 -5.50 23.23
N SER A 729 6.75 -5.58 24.12
CA SER A 729 6.69 -6.56 25.21
C SER A 729 6.56 -8.02 24.76
N TRP A 730 6.24 -8.28 23.49
CA TRP A 730 6.11 -9.61 22.89
C TRP A 730 7.37 -10.02 22.08
N SER A 731 8.40 -9.16 22.03
CA SER A 731 9.63 -9.40 21.26
C SER A 731 10.40 -10.61 21.80
N ASP A 732 10.69 -11.56 20.91
CA ASP A 732 11.58 -12.71 21.15
C ASP A 732 12.92 -12.59 20.41
N GLY A 733 13.13 -11.47 19.72
CA GLY A 733 14.27 -11.17 18.88
C GLY A 733 14.08 -11.53 17.41
N TYR A 734 13.06 -12.32 17.06
CA TYR A 734 12.77 -12.72 15.69
C TYR A 734 11.75 -11.82 15.00
N GLU A 735 11.13 -10.91 15.74
CA GLU A 735 10.08 -10.05 15.23
C GLU A 735 10.52 -9.21 14.03
N VAL A 736 9.64 -9.17 13.04
CA VAL A 736 9.66 -8.22 11.94
C VAL A 736 8.46 -7.30 12.14
N VAL A 737 8.74 -6.00 12.31
CA VAL A 737 7.72 -4.95 12.25
C VAL A 737 7.95 -4.22 10.93
N LEU A 738 7.04 -4.41 9.97
CA LEU A 738 7.26 -4.00 8.56
C LEU A 738 7.62 -2.52 8.43
N GLU A 739 6.97 -1.66 9.21
CA GLU A 739 7.22 -0.22 9.25
C GLU A 739 8.60 0.15 9.82
N GLN A 740 9.17 -0.69 10.68
CA GLN A 740 10.47 -0.46 11.32
C GLN A 740 11.61 -1.23 10.61
N ASN A 741 11.28 -2.19 9.75
CA ASN A 741 12.24 -3.03 9.02
C ASN A 741 12.02 -2.93 7.50
N PRO A 742 12.17 -1.73 6.89
CA PRO A 742 11.81 -1.50 5.49
C PRO A 742 12.62 -2.34 4.49
N SER A 743 13.87 -2.70 4.81
CA SER A 743 14.69 -3.57 3.95
C SER A 743 14.15 -5.01 3.94
N THR A 744 13.86 -5.57 5.11
CA THR A 744 13.23 -6.89 5.24
C THR A 744 11.83 -6.91 4.60
N ALA A 745 11.05 -5.85 4.79
CA ALA A 745 9.75 -5.68 4.15
C ALA A 745 9.86 -5.69 2.61
N SER A 746 10.91 -5.06 2.05
CA SER A 746 11.22 -5.11 0.62
C SER A 746 11.57 -6.53 0.13
N VAL A 747 12.39 -7.28 0.89
CA VAL A 747 12.71 -8.69 0.57
C VAL A 747 11.45 -9.55 0.54
N ILE A 748 10.56 -9.39 1.51
CA ILE A 748 9.28 -10.10 1.57
C ILE A 748 8.43 -9.75 0.34
N LEU A 749 8.29 -8.46 0.01
CA LEU A 749 7.49 -8.04 -1.14
C LEU A 749 8.04 -8.58 -2.47
N GLN A 750 9.36 -8.55 -2.65
CA GLN A 750 10.01 -9.10 -3.84
C GLN A 750 9.72 -10.59 -3.98
N GLN A 751 9.77 -11.35 -2.88
CA GLN A 751 9.40 -12.75 -2.90
C GLN A 751 7.92 -12.97 -3.25
N SER A 752 7.01 -12.20 -2.65
CA SER A 752 5.58 -12.27 -2.96
C SER A 752 5.31 -12.07 -4.45
N ARG A 753 5.96 -11.08 -5.06
CA ARG A 753 5.86 -10.80 -6.51
C ARG A 753 6.38 -11.97 -7.35
N ARG A 754 7.54 -12.53 -6.99
CA ARG A 754 8.15 -13.68 -7.69
C ARG A 754 7.28 -14.92 -7.61
N ILE A 755 6.77 -15.26 -6.43
CA ILE A 755 5.91 -16.42 -6.27
C ILE A 755 4.57 -16.22 -7.00
N SER A 756 4.00 -15.02 -6.97
CA SER A 756 2.73 -14.73 -7.65
C SER A 756 2.83 -14.85 -9.17
N SER A 757 4.01 -14.63 -9.77
CA SER A 757 4.22 -14.81 -11.21
C SER A 757 4.31 -16.28 -11.65
N LEU A 758 4.25 -17.25 -10.73
CA LEU A 758 4.27 -18.69 -11.03
C LEU A 758 2.87 -19.30 -11.17
N ILE A 759 1.81 -18.51 -10.90
CA ILE A 759 0.41 -18.96 -10.78
C ILE A 759 -0.35 -18.83 -12.11
#